data_AF-A0A4D9EK40-F1
#
_entry.id   AF-A0A4D9EK40-F1
#
_cell.length_a   1.000
_cell.length_b   1.000
_cell.length_c   1.000
_cell.angle_alpha   90.00
_cell.angle_beta   90.00
_cell.angle_gamma   90.00
#
_symmetry.space_group_name_H-M   'P 1'
#
loop_
_entity.id
_entity.type
_entity.pdbx_description
1 polymer ?
#
loop_
_entity_poly.entity_id
_entity_poly.type
_entity_poly.pdbx_seq_one_letter_code
_entity_poly.pdbx_strand_id
1 'polypeptide(L)'
;MESAGTEPESCPPAQEPPGSPALPAEEPERSEAAPEPQQAAEGVPPPAPVALGRRPNGPGSKGQARRCGAGKGGRGKRGSTRRAGEEGGRPARRVHVTVDSSKAKTSLEALKISLRQLRWREFPFGRRLPCDIYWHGVSFHDNDIFSGQVNKFPGMTEMVRKITLSRAVRTMQDLFPDEYNFYPHSWILPEEFPLFVAEVRMMKESDPPWKPTFIVKPDGGCQGDGIYLIKDPSDIRLAGNLQSRPAVVQEYISKPLLIDKLKFDIRLYVLLKSLEPLEIYIAKDGLSRFCTEPYQEPTLKNLHQVFMHLTNYSLNIHSGNFIHSDNVNTGSKRTFSSVLYRLSSKGVDIKKLWSDIISLVIKTVIALTPELKVYYQSDIPAGKPGPTCFQILGFDILLMKNLKPVLLEVNANPSMRIEHEQELSPGVFENVPSPVDEEIKVAVIRDTLRLMDPYKKKKKVNHLPDTCMDSKQRFPPISSRLPRSNLQFSKFAIVRSQLSENASDTKDELLEPGSTDQLEHDISKNPEASLPSLCLKQVFPKYAKQFNYLRLVDRMAALFIRFLGVKGTMKLGPTGFRTFIRNCKLSNSNFSMASVDILYIDITRRWNSMGLDQRESGMCLQAFVEAFFCLAQRRYKSLSLHEQVASLIDFCEYHLAILDEKRLVCSRGIMERRAALVPCQPDGLHLTAATHAPLLNRMTAANKFTDYRNHRS
;
A
#
# COMPACT_ATOMS: atom_id res chain seq x y z
N MET A 1 53.29 -54.26 -9.79
CA MET A 1 54.52 -53.46 -9.96
C MET A 1 54.37 -52.22 -9.09
N GLU A 2 55.42 -51.95 -8.32
CA GLU A 2 55.45 -51.21 -7.06
C GLU A 2 55.33 -49.68 -7.16
N SER A 3 55.24 -49.10 -5.97
CA SER A 3 54.88 -47.77 -5.48
C SER A 3 55.93 -46.65 -5.55
N ALA A 4 55.44 -45.42 -5.32
CA ALA A 4 56.00 -44.32 -4.50
C ALA A 4 56.92 -43.21 -5.10
N GLY A 5 56.65 -41.96 -4.66
CA GLY A 5 57.55 -40.79 -4.50
C GLY A 5 57.93 -40.03 -5.79
N THR A 6 58.14 -38.70 -5.85
CA THR A 6 58.59 -37.70 -4.83
C THR A 6 58.48 -36.27 -5.44
N GLU A 7 58.26 -35.21 -4.62
CA GLU A 7 58.60 -33.79 -4.89
C GLU A 7 60.15 -33.55 -4.77
N PRO A 8 60.82 -32.35 -4.80
CA PRO A 8 60.38 -30.94 -4.76
C PRO A 8 61.21 -29.84 -5.55
N GLU A 9 60.71 -28.58 -5.43
CA GLU A 9 61.36 -27.24 -5.33
C GLU A 9 62.38 -26.60 -6.32
N SER A 10 62.10 -25.30 -6.59
CA SER A 10 62.98 -24.11 -6.72
C SER A 10 63.51 -23.61 -8.09
N CYS A 11 63.19 -22.35 -8.44
CA CYS A 11 64.12 -21.32 -8.94
C CYS A 11 63.45 -19.92 -9.15
N PRO A 12 64.22 -18.80 -9.12
CA PRO A 12 63.81 -17.44 -8.72
C PRO A 12 63.90 -16.39 -9.90
N PRO A 13 63.75 -15.05 -9.67
CA PRO A 13 63.35 -14.06 -10.69
C PRO A 13 64.53 -13.28 -11.34
N ALA A 14 64.26 -12.64 -12.49
CA ALA A 14 65.13 -11.65 -13.17
C ALA A 14 64.35 -10.32 -13.32
N GLN A 15 64.73 -9.19 -12.73
CA GLN A 15 65.85 -8.24 -12.92
C GLN A 15 65.82 -7.43 -14.25
N GLU A 16 65.47 -6.13 -14.11
CA GLU A 16 65.67 -5.00 -15.06
C GLU A 16 67.16 -4.61 -15.18
N PRO A 17 67.62 -3.75 -16.15
CA PRO A 17 67.63 -2.26 -15.99
C PRO A 17 67.75 -1.48 -17.34
N PRO A 18 68.24 -0.21 -17.46
CA PRO A 18 68.11 1.06 -16.68
C PRO A 18 67.57 2.26 -17.53
N GLY A 19 66.97 3.32 -16.98
CA GLY A 19 67.58 4.60 -16.51
C GLY A 19 67.57 5.68 -17.62
N SER A 20 67.32 7.00 -17.47
CA SER A 20 67.17 8.02 -16.41
C SER A 20 66.73 9.34 -17.14
N PRO A 21 66.65 10.57 -16.58
CA PRO A 21 66.71 11.05 -15.18
C PRO A 21 65.57 12.02 -14.77
N ALA A 22 65.63 12.40 -13.49
CA ALA A 22 64.64 13.14 -12.69
C ALA A 22 64.64 14.67 -12.82
N LEU A 23 63.53 15.27 -12.39
CA LEU A 23 63.40 16.65 -11.87
C LEU A 23 62.59 16.61 -10.54
N PRO A 24 62.77 17.59 -9.63
CA PRO A 24 62.72 17.37 -8.19
C PRO A 24 61.32 17.42 -7.56
N ALA A 25 61.28 16.86 -6.35
CA ALA A 25 60.13 16.68 -5.47
C ALA A 25 59.51 17.99 -4.96
N GLU A 26 58.19 18.05 -4.95
CA GLU A 26 57.41 18.81 -3.97
C GLU A 26 56.70 17.79 -3.04
N GLU A 27 56.87 17.98 -1.74
CA GLU A 27 56.15 17.25 -0.70
C GLU A 27 54.64 17.54 -0.75
N PRO A 28 53.79 16.59 -0.31
CA PRO A 28 52.35 16.71 -0.45
C PRO A 28 51.76 17.62 0.62
N GLU A 29 51.14 18.72 0.21
CA GLU A 29 50.17 19.41 1.06
C GLU A 29 49.00 18.47 1.38
N ARG A 30 48.81 18.20 2.67
CA ARG A 30 47.62 17.55 3.21
C ARG A 30 46.39 18.40 2.88
N SER A 31 45.53 17.94 1.96
CA SER A 31 44.21 18.56 1.77
C SER A 31 43.27 18.13 2.90
N GLU A 32 42.93 19.09 3.75
CA GLU A 32 41.97 18.98 4.84
C GLU A 32 40.55 18.63 4.36
N ALA A 33 39.82 17.90 5.21
CA ALA A 33 38.43 17.55 5.04
C ALA A 33 37.52 18.80 5.08
N ALA A 34 36.53 18.85 4.20
CA ALA A 34 35.46 19.86 4.27
C ALA A 34 34.59 19.66 5.53
N PRO A 35 34.25 20.73 6.28
CA PRO A 35 33.57 20.62 7.56
C PRO A 35 32.04 20.49 7.42
N GLU A 36 31.43 19.80 8.38
CA GLU A 36 29.99 19.77 8.64
C GLU A 36 29.43 21.18 8.94
N PRO A 37 28.16 21.49 8.59
CA PRO A 37 27.57 22.76 8.99
C PRO A 37 27.15 22.70 10.47
N GLN A 38 28.00 23.28 11.34
CA GLN A 38 27.65 23.57 12.73
C GLN A 38 26.92 24.92 12.87
N GLN A 39 26.00 24.91 13.82
CA GLN A 39 25.13 26.00 14.28
C GLN A 39 25.94 27.22 14.74
N ALA A 40 25.54 28.42 14.30
CA ALA A 40 25.96 29.67 14.92
C ALA A 40 24.90 30.13 15.93
N ALA A 41 25.35 30.44 17.14
CA ALA A 41 24.58 30.91 18.27
C ALA A 41 24.61 32.45 18.40
N GLU A 42 23.45 32.97 18.84
CA GLU A 42 23.20 34.13 19.71
C GLU A 42 23.46 35.59 19.27
N GLY A 43 22.33 36.31 19.16
CA GLY A 43 22.18 37.74 19.39
C GLY A 43 20.78 38.08 19.90
N VAL A 44 20.66 38.31 21.21
CA VAL A 44 19.64 39.08 21.99
C VAL A 44 18.17 38.58 22.03
N PRO A 45 17.65 38.17 23.22
CA PRO A 45 16.23 37.91 23.45
C PRO A 45 15.47 39.13 24.05
N PRO A 46 14.14 39.25 23.87
CA PRO A 46 13.30 40.16 24.66
C PRO A 46 12.97 39.56 26.04
N PRO A 47 12.64 40.38 27.06
CA PRO A 47 12.59 39.94 28.44
C PRO A 47 11.31 39.16 28.79
N ALA A 48 11.47 38.10 29.58
CA ALA A 48 10.40 37.39 30.25
C ALA A 48 9.99 38.11 31.56
N PRO A 49 8.71 38.04 31.99
CA PRO A 49 8.30 38.59 33.28
C PRO A 49 8.78 37.72 34.44
N VAL A 50 9.23 38.42 35.46
CA VAL A 50 9.79 37.98 36.74
C VAL A 50 8.83 37.10 37.54
N ALA A 51 9.32 35.94 37.99
CA ALA A 51 8.78 35.20 39.13
C ALA A 51 9.74 35.37 40.32
N LEU A 52 9.27 36.03 41.38
CA LEU A 52 9.99 36.19 42.64
C LEU A 52 9.43 35.23 43.70
N GLY A 53 10.34 34.44 44.28
CA GLY A 53 10.54 34.36 45.73
C GLY A 53 9.58 33.54 46.59
N ARG A 54 10.08 32.42 47.11
CA ARG A 54 9.49 31.62 48.20
C ARG A 54 9.72 32.24 49.59
N ARG A 55 8.65 32.20 50.42
CA ARG A 55 8.56 31.90 51.90
C ARG A 55 9.10 32.97 52.89
N PRO A 56 8.60 33.07 54.15
CA PRO A 56 8.19 31.95 55.04
C PRO A 56 7.03 32.16 56.06
N ASN A 57 6.70 31.06 56.77
CA ASN A 57 6.10 30.88 58.12
C ASN A 57 4.62 31.27 58.41
N GLY A 58 3.89 30.33 59.04
CA GLY A 58 2.56 30.53 59.69
C GLY A 58 2.65 31.29 61.03
N PRO A 59 1.61 31.35 61.90
CA PRO A 59 0.55 30.35 62.13
C PRO A 59 -0.91 30.91 62.32
N GLY A 60 -1.89 30.01 62.46
CA GLY A 60 -2.95 30.16 63.50
C GLY A 60 -4.35 30.71 63.15
N SER A 61 -5.33 29.79 63.17
CA SER A 61 -6.59 29.82 63.96
C SER A 61 -7.75 30.83 63.73
N LYS A 62 -8.95 30.21 63.63
CA LYS A 62 -10.29 30.58 64.17
C LYS A 62 -11.17 31.62 63.43
N GLY A 63 -12.46 31.27 63.30
CA GLY A 63 -13.55 32.26 63.21
C GLY A 63 -14.79 31.83 62.43
N GLN A 64 -15.79 31.26 63.11
CA GLN A 64 -17.15 31.00 62.63
C GLN A 64 -18.03 32.27 62.58
N ALA A 65 -19.20 32.12 61.93
CA ALA A 65 -20.50 32.79 62.18
C ALA A 65 -20.71 34.18 61.52
N ARG A 66 -21.90 34.62 61.09
CA ARG A 66 -23.27 34.07 60.93
C ARG A 66 -24.13 35.18 60.26
N ARG A 67 -25.12 34.77 59.43
CA ARG A 67 -26.53 35.28 59.33
C ARG A 67 -26.78 36.76 58.90
N CYS A 68 -27.92 37.20 58.35
CA CYS A 68 -29.19 36.67 57.82
C CYS A 68 -29.96 37.84 57.14
N GLY A 69 -30.96 37.53 56.30
CA GLY A 69 -32.13 38.38 55.99
C GLY A 69 -32.26 38.77 54.51
N ALA A 70 -33.07 38.13 53.65
CA ALA A 70 -34.54 37.94 53.59
C ALA A 70 -35.32 39.16 53.06
N GLY A 71 -35.97 38.99 51.89
CA GLY A 71 -36.99 39.88 51.33
C GLY A 71 -37.72 39.21 50.16
N LYS A 72 -39.04 39.01 50.30
CA LYS A 72 -39.98 38.29 49.41
C LYS A 72 -40.73 39.23 48.43
N GLY A 73 -41.27 38.64 47.35
CA GLY A 73 -42.45 39.10 46.59
C GLY A 73 -42.12 39.48 45.14
N GLY A 74 -42.87 39.14 44.08
CA GLY A 74 -44.18 38.54 43.89
C GLY A 74 -44.48 38.50 42.37
N ARG A 75 -45.44 37.64 41.97
CA ARG A 75 -45.84 37.30 40.60
C ARG A 75 -46.30 38.48 39.72
N GLY A 76 -46.07 38.36 38.40
CA GLY A 76 -46.81 39.06 37.35
C GLY A 76 -46.77 38.32 36.01
N LYS A 77 -47.85 37.59 35.66
CA LYS A 77 -48.15 37.11 34.30
C LYS A 77 -48.81 38.27 33.51
N ARG A 78 -48.30 38.62 32.33
CA ARG A 78 -49.10 39.18 31.23
C ARG A 78 -48.57 38.68 29.89
N GLY A 79 -49.50 38.20 29.07
CA GLY A 79 -49.22 37.58 27.78
C GLY A 79 -48.82 38.58 26.70
N SER A 80 -48.16 38.06 25.67
CA SER A 80 -48.02 38.74 24.39
C SER A 80 -48.37 37.75 23.28
N THR A 81 -49.16 38.27 22.36
CA THR A 81 -49.89 37.67 21.26
C THR A 81 -48.97 37.15 20.16
N ARG A 82 -49.37 36.00 19.59
CA ARG A 82 -48.80 35.44 18.36
C ARG A 82 -48.94 36.44 17.20
N ARG A 83 -47.82 36.81 16.57
CA ARG A 83 -47.80 37.23 15.16
C ARG A 83 -47.08 36.14 14.36
N ALA A 84 -47.82 35.51 13.46
CA ALA A 84 -47.27 34.71 12.39
C ALA A 84 -46.47 35.65 11.47
N GLY A 85 -45.16 35.43 11.42
CA GLY A 85 -44.23 36.09 10.50
C GLY A 85 -43.44 34.98 9.83
N GLU A 86 -43.45 35.01 8.50
CA GLU A 86 -42.92 34.03 7.57
C GLU A 86 -41.53 33.52 7.96
N GLU A 87 -41.40 32.21 8.15
CA GLU A 87 -40.10 31.53 8.14
C GLU A 87 -39.54 31.58 6.72
N GLY A 88 -38.80 32.64 6.42
CA GLY A 88 -37.81 32.62 5.35
C GLY A 88 -36.79 31.52 5.67
N GLY A 89 -36.95 30.36 5.02
CA GLY A 89 -36.03 29.24 5.15
C GLY A 89 -34.60 29.70 4.87
N ARG A 90 -33.77 29.80 5.91
CA ARG A 90 -32.33 30.00 5.73
C ARG A 90 -31.82 28.83 4.88
N PRO A 91 -31.18 29.06 3.73
CA PRO A 91 -30.63 27.97 2.93
C PRO A 91 -29.64 27.21 3.82
N ALA A 92 -29.82 25.89 3.93
CA ALA A 92 -28.92 25.03 4.66
C ALA A 92 -27.49 25.32 4.20
N ARG A 93 -26.62 25.79 5.11
CA ARG A 93 -25.21 26.09 4.79
C ARG A 93 -24.60 24.86 4.14
N ARG A 94 -24.17 24.99 2.88
CA ARG A 94 -23.43 23.91 2.19
C ARG A 94 -22.21 23.57 3.03
N VAL A 95 -22.16 22.35 3.56
CA VAL A 95 -20.98 21.82 4.23
C VAL A 95 -19.93 21.56 3.15
N HIS A 96 -18.90 22.40 3.10
CA HIS A 96 -17.76 22.18 2.21
C HIS A 96 -16.86 21.10 2.81
N VAL A 97 -16.42 20.15 1.98
CA VAL A 97 -15.37 19.21 2.36
C VAL A 97 -14.10 19.99 2.72
N THR A 98 -13.51 19.64 3.85
CA THR A 98 -12.32 20.28 4.41
C THR A 98 -11.08 19.40 4.18
N VAL A 99 -10.01 19.98 3.65
CA VAL A 99 -8.77 19.26 3.32
C VAL A 99 -7.59 19.95 3.97
N ASP A 100 -6.81 19.20 4.75
CA ASP A 100 -5.51 19.64 5.25
C ASP A 100 -4.42 19.37 4.20
N SER A 101 -3.78 20.42 3.70
CA SER A 101 -2.72 20.36 2.69
C SER A 101 -1.33 20.72 3.26
N SER A 102 -1.21 20.95 4.56
CA SER A 102 0.03 21.43 5.21
C SER A 102 1.22 20.51 5.07
N LYS A 103 0.97 19.22 4.80
CA LYS A 103 2.01 18.20 4.61
C LYS A 103 2.01 17.63 3.19
N ALA A 104 1.38 18.29 2.21
CA ALA A 104 1.22 17.75 0.85
C ALA A 104 2.52 17.63 0.03
N LYS A 105 3.58 18.38 0.38
CA LYS A 105 4.92 18.34 -0.25
C LYS A 105 4.83 18.43 -1.79
N THR A 106 5.33 17.43 -2.52
CA THR A 106 5.38 17.41 -3.99
C THR A 106 4.02 17.50 -4.67
N SER A 107 2.93 17.21 -3.96
CA SER A 107 1.57 17.23 -4.51
C SER A 107 0.84 18.57 -4.31
N LEU A 108 1.45 19.54 -3.63
CA LEU A 108 0.78 20.76 -3.18
C LEU A 108 0.12 21.54 -4.31
N GLU A 109 0.84 21.86 -5.38
CA GLU A 109 0.29 22.68 -6.48
C GLU A 109 -0.82 21.96 -7.24
N ALA A 110 -0.64 20.68 -7.57
CA ALA A 110 -1.67 19.87 -8.20
C ALA A 110 -2.91 19.68 -7.28
N LEU A 111 -2.70 19.61 -5.96
CA LEU A 111 -3.77 19.56 -4.96
C LEU A 111 -4.54 20.88 -4.91
N LYS A 112 -3.87 22.04 -4.87
CA LYS A 112 -4.51 23.35 -4.90
C LYS A 112 -5.39 23.53 -6.14
N ILE A 113 -4.88 23.16 -7.32
CA ILE A 113 -5.67 23.19 -8.57
C ILE A 113 -6.91 22.29 -8.42
N SER A 114 -6.73 21.07 -7.92
CA SER A 114 -7.82 20.10 -7.73
C SER A 114 -8.89 20.61 -6.75
N LEU A 115 -8.49 21.20 -5.61
CA LEU A 115 -9.41 21.73 -4.61
C LEU A 115 -10.20 22.93 -5.14
N ARG A 116 -9.56 23.82 -5.93
CA ARG A 116 -10.24 24.92 -6.63
C ARG A 116 -11.28 24.40 -7.62
N GLN A 117 -10.95 23.40 -8.43
CA GLN A 117 -11.89 22.77 -9.37
C GLN A 117 -13.09 22.12 -8.66
N LEU A 118 -12.87 21.55 -7.47
CA LEU A 118 -13.92 20.92 -6.66
C LEU A 118 -14.69 21.89 -5.76
N ARG A 119 -14.21 23.13 -5.61
CA ARG A 119 -14.73 24.13 -4.65
C ARG A 119 -14.71 23.62 -3.20
N TRP A 120 -13.65 22.89 -2.85
CA TRP A 120 -13.41 22.35 -1.52
C TRP A 120 -12.56 23.31 -0.69
N ARG A 121 -12.70 23.24 0.64
CA ARG A 121 -12.03 24.17 1.55
C ARG A 121 -10.66 23.64 1.96
N GLU A 122 -9.61 24.34 1.58
CA GLU A 122 -8.23 24.04 1.94
C GLU A 122 -7.82 24.64 3.30
N PHE A 123 -6.98 23.92 4.03
CA PHE A 123 -6.27 24.40 5.21
C PHE A 123 -4.74 24.20 5.02
N PRO A 124 -4.04 25.20 4.46
CA PRO A 124 -2.63 25.08 4.08
C PRO A 124 -1.65 25.06 5.25
N PHE A 125 -2.07 25.54 6.42
CA PHE A 125 -1.26 25.54 7.65
C PHE A 125 -1.77 24.55 8.70
N GLY A 126 -2.66 23.63 8.28
CA GLY A 126 -3.40 22.76 9.18
C GLY A 126 -4.37 23.54 10.07
N ARG A 127 -5.05 22.84 10.98
CA ARG A 127 -5.91 23.47 11.98
C ARG A 127 -6.16 22.54 13.18
N ARG A 128 -6.61 23.12 14.30
CA ARG A 128 -6.94 22.36 15.53
C ARG A 128 -8.17 21.45 15.40
N LEU A 129 -9.15 21.85 14.58
CA LEU A 129 -10.37 21.06 14.37
C LEU A 129 -10.13 19.95 13.33
N PRO A 130 -10.70 18.75 13.50
CA PRO A 130 -10.53 17.68 12.53
C PRO A 130 -10.92 18.09 11.11
N CYS A 131 -10.12 17.71 10.12
CA CYS A 131 -10.46 17.84 8.69
C CYS A 131 -11.15 16.56 8.19
N ASP A 132 -11.92 16.68 7.11
CA ASP A 132 -12.51 15.51 6.46
C ASP A 132 -11.43 14.63 5.81
N ILE A 133 -10.43 15.28 5.20
CA ILE A 133 -9.31 14.63 4.51
C ILE A 133 -7.99 15.28 4.93
N TYR A 134 -7.00 14.44 5.21
CA TYR A 134 -5.62 14.80 5.46
C TYR A 134 -4.76 14.34 4.28
N TRP A 135 -4.09 15.29 3.62
CA TRP A 135 -3.26 15.00 2.46
C TRP A 135 -1.78 15.11 2.81
N HIS A 136 -1.17 13.97 3.10
CA HIS A 136 0.24 13.81 3.44
C HIS A 136 1.09 13.52 2.20
N GLY A 137 2.33 13.99 2.24
CA GLY A 137 3.29 13.84 1.16
C GLY A 137 4.12 12.56 1.27
N VAL A 138 4.47 12.12 2.49
CA VAL A 138 5.44 11.02 2.68
C VAL A 138 4.94 9.95 3.65
N SER A 139 4.55 10.33 4.88
CA SER A 139 4.26 9.35 5.94
C SER A 139 2.81 9.39 6.38
N PHE A 140 2.31 8.24 6.83
CA PHE A 140 1.05 8.16 7.58
C PHE A 140 1.15 8.98 8.89
N HIS A 141 2.29 8.91 9.57
CA HIS A 141 2.54 9.58 10.86
C HIS A 141 2.98 11.04 10.75
N ASP A 142 2.77 11.70 9.60
CA ASP A 142 3.09 13.13 9.45
C ASP A 142 2.26 14.01 10.43
N ASN A 143 1.11 13.50 10.92
CA ASN A 143 0.26 14.10 11.96
C ASN A 143 -0.44 13.01 12.80
N ASP A 144 -0.82 13.34 14.04
CA ASP A 144 -1.72 12.51 14.86
C ASP A 144 -3.17 12.66 14.38
N ILE A 145 -3.64 11.68 13.60
CA ILE A 145 -4.98 11.69 13.03
C ILE A 145 -5.86 10.69 13.78
N PHE A 146 -6.95 11.18 14.39
CA PHE A 146 -7.88 10.34 15.15
C PHE A 146 -9.24 10.14 14.45
N SER A 147 -9.49 10.82 13.32
CA SER A 147 -10.74 10.74 12.57
C SER A 147 -10.56 11.21 11.11
N GLY A 148 -11.58 11.04 10.28
CA GLY A 148 -11.53 11.46 8.87
C GLY A 148 -10.81 10.44 7.98
N GLN A 149 -10.19 10.94 6.92
CA GLN A 149 -9.53 10.12 5.89
C GLN A 149 -8.10 10.62 5.65
N VAL A 150 -7.15 9.71 5.42
CA VAL A 150 -5.76 10.06 5.12
C VAL A 150 -5.26 9.35 3.86
N ASN A 151 -4.48 10.04 3.04
CA ASN A 151 -3.98 9.54 1.75
C ASN A 151 -2.73 8.63 1.87
N LYS A 152 -2.57 7.93 3.01
CA LYS A 152 -1.47 6.98 3.27
C LYS A 152 -1.99 5.76 4.03
N PHE A 153 -1.51 4.58 3.66
CA PHE A 153 -1.62 3.39 4.52
C PHE A 153 -0.39 3.27 5.42
N PRO A 154 -0.55 2.93 6.71
CA PRO A 154 0.57 2.51 7.54
C PRO A 154 1.30 1.32 6.90
N GLY A 155 2.63 1.33 6.92
CA GLY A 155 3.46 0.25 6.37
C GLY A 155 3.64 0.22 4.84
N MET A 156 2.98 1.10 4.07
CA MET A 156 3.06 1.04 2.61
C MET A 156 4.48 1.31 2.09
N THR A 157 5.19 2.28 2.68
CA THR A 157 6.57 2.62 2.26
C THR A 157 7.50 1.44 2.47
N GLU A 158 7.36 0.75 3.60
CA GLU A 158 8.12 -0.42 3.99
C GLU A 158 7.81 -1.61 3.08
N MET A 159 6.52 -1.76 2.71
CA MET A 159 6.01 -2.85 1.89
C MET A 159 6.49 -2.80 0.44
N VAL A 160 6.61 -1.59 -0.13
CA VAL A 160 7.05 -1.41 -1.52
C VAL A 160 8.56 -1.24 -1.68
N ARG A 161 9.34 -1.33 -0.59
CA ARG A 161 10.80 -1.49 -0.67
C ARG A 161 11.15 -2.71 -1.50
N LYS A 162 12.30 -2.67 -2.18
CA LYS A 162 12.66 -3.65 -3.22
C LYS A 162 12.71 -5.06 -2.65
N ILE A 163 13.30 -5.23 -1.47
CA ILE A 163 13.39 -6.52 -0.78
C ILE A 163 12.00 -7.01 -0.37
N THR A 164 11.20 -6.18 0.29
CA THR A 164 9.86 -6.57 0.77
C THR A 164 8.91 -6.91 -0.38
N LEU A 165 8.92 -6.09 -1.44
CA LEU A 165 8.19 -6.34 -2.68
C LEU A 165 8.64 -7.65 -3.32
N SER A 166 9.95 -7.88 -3.43
CA SER A 166 10.50 -9.13 -4.00
C SER A 166 10.05 -10.35 -3.21
N ARG A 167 10.09 -10.30 -1.87
CA ARG A 167 9.62 -11.38 -1.00
C ARG A 167 8.14 -11.66 -1.20
N ALA A 168 7.28 -10.63 -1.18
CA ALA A 168 5.85 -10.81 -1.38
C ALA A 168 5.50 -11.37 -2.77
N VAL A 169 6.15 -10.88 -3.82
CA VAL A 169 5.94 -11.42 -5.17
C VAL A 169 6.48 -12.85 -5.28
N ARG A 170 7.62 -13.18 -4.66
CA ARG A 170 8.16 -14.55 -4.64
C ARG A 170 7.22 -15.53 -3.96
N THR A 171 6.65 -15.19 -2.81
CA THR A 171 5.61 -16.02 -2.16
C THR A 171 4.45 -16.32 -3.12
N MET A 172 4.05 -15.33 -3.92
CA MET A 172 3.00 -15.52 -4.92
C MET A 172 3.48 -16.33 -6.13
N GLN A 173 4.75 -16.27 -6.51
CA GLN A 173 5.35 -17.12 -7.55
C GLN A 173 5.45 -18.59 -7.11
N ASP A 174 5.76 -18.85 -5.83
CA ASP A 174 5.78 -20.22 -5.29
C ASP A 174 4.39 -20.87 -5.34
N LEU A 175 3.34 -20.09 -5.06
CA LEU A 175 1.95 -20.55 -5.13
C LEU A 175 1.40 -20.59 -6.56
N PHE A 176 1.70 -19.56 -7.36
CA PHE A 176 1.08 -19.33 -8.66
C PHE A 176 2.13 -18.90 -9.72
N PRO A 177 3.05 -19.79 -10.11
CA PRO A 177 4.21 -19.44 -10.94
C PRO A 177 3.81 -18.87 -12.30
N ASP A 178 2.78 -19.44 -12.94
CA ASP A 178 2.28 -18.98 -14.24
C ASP A 178 1.58 -17.61 -14.16
N GLU A 179 1.01 -17.28 -13.00
CA GLU A 179 0.25 -16.05 -12.80
C GLU A 179 1.16 -14.85 -12.45
N TYR A 180 2.29 -15.10 -11.80
CA TYR A 180 3.24 -14.10 -11.30
C TYR A 180 4.57 -14.03 -12.07
N ASN A 181 4.59 -14.52 -13.32
CA ASN A 181 5.75 -14.44 -14.21
C ASN A 181 6.03 -13.04 -14.80
N PHE A 182 5.39 -11.99 -14.28
CA PHE A 182 5.55 -10.59 -14.71
C PHE A 182 6.56 -9.81 -13.87
N TYR A 183 7.24 -10.46 -12.92
CA TYR A 183 8.32 -9.89 -12.12
C TYR A 183 9.61 -10.69 -12.38
N PRO A 184 10.73 -10.03 -12.73
CA PRO A 184 11.97 -10.76 -13.07
C PRO A 184 12.54 -11.51 -11.87
N HIS A 185 13.27 -12.60 -12.14
CA HIS A 185 13.91 -13.36 -11.07
C HIS A 185 14.88 -12.46 -10.30
N SER A 186 14.86 -12.59 -8.97
CA SER A 186 15.51 -11.65 -8.06
C SER A 186 16.10 -12.39 -6.87
N TRP A 187 17.27 -11.93 -6.41
CA TRP A 187 18.00 -12.41 -5.24
C TRP A 187 18.22 -11.27 -4.26
N ILE A 188 18.11 -11.54 -2.96
CA ILE A 188 18.22 -10.57 -1.88
C ILE A 188 19.61 -10.65 -1.25
N LEU A 189 20.34 -9.54 -1.26
CA LEU A 189 21.68 -9.45 -0.71
C LEU A 189 21.69 -8.78 0.67
N PRO A 190 22.60 -9.19 1.58
CA PRO A 190 23.66 -10.19 1.38
C PRO A 190 23.23 -11.66 1.55
N GLU A 191 22.01 -11.93 2.04
CA GLU A 191 21.59 -13.25 2.53
C GLU A 191 21.60 -14.34 1.46
N GLU A 192 21.21 -13.99 0.22
CA GLU A 192 21.08 -14.92 -0.90
C GLU A 192 22.26 -14.82 -1.87
N PHE A 193 23.35 -14.12 -1.51
CA PHE A 193 24.55 -14.05 -2.35
C PHE A 193 25.11 -15.44 -2.70
N PRO A 194 25.26 -16.40 -1.74
CA PRO A 194 25.76 -17.74 -2.07
C PRO A 194 24.83 -18.50 -3.03
N LEU A 195 23.51 -18.31 -2.89
CA LEU A 195 22.51 -18.93 -3.76
C LEU A 195 22.60 -18.35 -5.18
N PHE A 196 22.71 -17.03 -5.30
CA PHE A 196 22.89 -16.34 -6.58
C PHE A 196 24.13 -16.84 -7.33
N VAL A 197 25.28 -16.93 -6.63
CA VAL A 197 26.53 -17.44 -7.23
C VAL A 197 26.36 -18.89 -7.71
N ALA A 198 25.78 -19.76 -6.88
CA ALA A 198 25.59 -21.16 -7.22
C ALA A 198 24.66 -21.34 -8.43
N GLU A 199 23.54 -20.62 -8.47
CA GLU A 199 22.56 -20.70 -9.54
C GLU A 199 23.11 -20.18 -10.87
N VAL A 200 23.80 -19.03 -10.85
CA VAL A 200 24.45 -18.49 -12.06
C VAL A 200 25.51 -19.46 -12.59
N ARG A 201 26.29 -20.08 -11.70
CA ARG A 201 27.29 -21.09 -12.11
C ARG A 201 26.62 -22.28 -12.80
N MET A 202 25.58 -22.85 -12.18
CA MET A 202 24.85 -23.99 -12.75
C MET A 202 24.19 -23.66 -14.10
N MET A 203 23.62 -22.47 -14.26
CA MET A 203 23.02 -22.04 -15.52
C MET A 203 24.07 -21.86 -16.63
N LYS A 204 25.24 -21.28 -16.31
CA LYS A 204 26.36 -21.16 -17.27
C LYS A 204 26.89 -22.53 -17.73
N GLU A 205 26.92 -23.51 -16.84
CA GLU A 205 27.35 -24.88 -17.15
C GLU A 205 26.33 -25.61 -18.04
N SER A 206 25.03 -25.40 -17.80
CA SER A 206 23.94 -26.08 -18.51
C SER A 206 23.54 -25.43 -19.85
N ASP A 207 23.71 -24.12 -20.00
CA ASP A 207 23.46 -23.36 -21.23
C ASP A 207 24.66 -22.43 -21.53
N PRO A 208 25.76 -22.93 -22.14
CA PRO A 208 26.96 -22.12 -22.38
C PRO A 208 26.74 -20.84 -23.23
N PRO A 209 25.78 -20.79 -24.18
CA PRO A 209 25.37 -19.55 -24.84
C PRO A 209 24.69 -18.51 -23.95
N TRP A 210 24.25 -18.87 -22.73
CA TRP A 210 23.56 -17.98 -21.81
C TRP A 210 24.47 -16.85 -21.35
N LYS A 211 24.12 -15.62 -21.75
CA LYS A 211 24.87 -14.39 -21.43
C LYS A 211 23.99 -13.46 -20.60
N PRO A 212 23.77 -13.77 -19.30
CA PRO A 212 22.88 -12.98 -18.49
C PRO A 212 23.44 -11.57 -18.29
N THR A 213 22.53 -10.66 -17.97
CA THR A 213 22.87 -9.37 -17.39
C THR A 213 21.95 -9.19 -16.20
N PHE A 214 22.51 -8.72 -15.10
CA PHE A 214 21.75 -8.44 -13.89
C PHE A 214 21.81 -6.95 -13.58
N ILE A 215 20.79 -6.48 -12.89
CA ILE A 215 20.70 -5.12 -12.37
C ILE A 215 20.72 -5.19 -10.84
N VAL A 216 21.67 -4.49 -10.23
CA VAL A 216 21.80 -4.38 -8.78
C VAL A 216 21.08 -3.11 -8.36
N LYS A 217 20.17 -3.24 -7.39
CA LYS A 217 19.32 -2.15 -6.90
C LYS A 217 19.40 -2.08 -5.38
N PRO A 218 19.97 -1.02 -4.78
CA PRO A 218 19.97 -0.84 -3.32
C PRO A 218 18.53 -0.77 -2.78
N ASP A 219 18.25 -1.39 -1.64
CA ASP A 219 16.88 -1.47 -1.10
C ASP A 219 16.31 -0.09 -0.77
N GLY A 220 17.08 0.73 -0.05
CA GLY A 220 16.74 2.11 0.31
C GLY A 220 17.03 3.16 -0.77
N GLY A 221 17.60 2.78 -1.91
CA GLY A 221 17.91 3.72 -3.00
C GLY A 221 16.65 4.22 -3.71
N CYS A 222 16.67 5.47 -4.16
CA CYS A 222 15.62 6.06 -5.01
C CYS A 222 16.26 6.77 -6.20
N GLN A 223 15.45 7.23 -7.17
CA GLN A 223 15.92 8.10 -8.27
C GLN A 223 17.01 7.53 -9.20
N GLY A 224 17.30 6.23 -9.10
CA GLY A 224 18.36 5.57 -9.86
C GLY A 224 19.70 5.52 -9.14
N ASP A 225 19.81 6.10 -7.94
CA ASP A 225 21.05 6.14 -7.18
C ASP A 225 21.51 4.74 -6.74
N GLY A 226 22.80 4.47 -6.92
CA GLY A 226 23.45 3.20 -6.65
C GLY A 226 23.00 2.02 -7.54
N ILE A 227 22.23 2.26 -8.60
CA ILE A 227 21.85 1.22 -9.57
C ILE A 227 22.96 1.00 -10.58
N TYR A 228 23.34 -0.25 -10.81
CA TYR A 228 24.33 -0.62 -11.83
C TYR A 228 24.04 -1.99 -12.42
N LEU A 229 24.64 -2.26 -13.59
CA LEU A 229 24.54 -3.55 -14.27
C LEU A 229 25.80 -4.39 -14.06
N ILE A 230 25.62 -5.71 -14.00
CA ILE A 230 26.70 -6.70 -13.88
C ILE A 230 26.46 -7.86 -14.85
N LYS A 231 27.53 -8.59 -15.19
CA LYS A 231 27.43 -9.84 -15.98
C LYS A 231 27.89 -11.07 -15.20
N ASP A 232 28.71 -10.87 -14.17
CA ASP A 232 29.13 -11.94 -13.26
C ASP A 232 28.83 -11.58 -11.79
N PRO A 233 28.48 -12.55 -10.95
CA PRO A 233 28.40 -12.33 -9.50
C PRO A 233 29.67 -11.73 -8.88
N SER A 234 30.85 -11.98 -9.45
CA SER A 234 32.10 -11.36 -8.99
C SER A 234 32.16 -9.85 -9.21
N ASP A 235 31.37 -9.31 -10.15
CA ASP A 235 31.33 -7.88 -10.46
C ASP A 235 30.56 -7.07 -9.41
N ILE A 236 29.90 -7.73 -8.46
CA ILE A 236 29.21 -7.05 -7.37
C ILE A 236 30.26 -6.26 -6.60
N ARG A 237 30.06 -4.93 -6.58
CA ARG A 237 30.95 -4.00 -5.91
C ARG A 237 30.80 -4.18 -4.41
N LEU A 238 31.53 -5.15 -3.86
CA LEU A 238 31.69 -5.39 -2.42
C LEU A 238 32.53 -4.28 -1.76
N ALA A 239 33.25 -3.50 -2.57
CA ALA A 239 34.10 -2.39 -2.15
C ALA A 239 33.24 -1.22 -1.63
N GLY A 240 33.01 -1.23 -0.32
CA GLY A 240 32.18 -0.28 0.42
C GLY A 240 31.19 -1.00 1.33
N ASN A 241 31.70 -1.80 2.28
CA ASN A 241 30.94 -2.54 3.31
C ASN A 241 29.57 -3.07 2.82
N LEU A 242 29.54 -4.10 1.96
CA LEU A 242 28.29 -4.78 1.61
C LEU A 242 27.67 -5.58 2.77
N GLN A 243 28.40 -5.73 3.89
CA GLN A 243 27.78 -6.05 5.17
C GLN A 243 26.84 -4.93 5.69
N SER A 244 26.83 -3.74 5.07
CA SER A 244 26.14 -2.54 5.56
C SER A 244 24.99 -2.02 4.68
N ARG A 245 24.75 -2.52 3.45
CA ARG A 245 23.64 -2.03 2.60
C ARG A 245 22.90 -3.15 1.84
N PRO A 246 21.69 -3.53 2.29
CA PRO A 246 20.85 -4.51 1.60
C PRO A 246 20.49 -4.09 0.17
N ALA A 247 20.44 -5.06 -0.73
CA ALA A 247 20.14 -4.82 -2.15
C ALA A 247 19.35 -5.98 -2.76
N VAL A 248 18.72 -5.72 -3.90
CA VAL A 248 18.16 -6.75 -4.78
C VAL A 248 19.01 -6.84 -6.03
N VAL A 249 19.52 -8.03 -6.34
CA VAL A 249 20.04 -8.36 -7.66
C VAL A 249 18.87 -8.94 -8.45
N GLN A 250 18.65 -8.45 -9.65
CA GLN A 250 17.51 -8.86 -10.47
C GLN A 250 17.95 -9.11 -11.90
N GLU A 251 17.32 -10.07 -12.59
CA GLU A 251 17.53 -10.26 -14.02
C GLU A 251 17.20 -8.98 -14.80
N TYR A 252 18.12 -8.56 -15.67
CA TYR A 252 17.93 -7.39 -16.51
C TYR A 252 17.17 -7.74 -17.78
N ILE A 253 16.14 -6.94 -18.07
CA ILE A 253 15.31 -7.10 -19.28
C ILE A 253 16.05 -6.50 -20.47
N SER A 254 16.77 -7.36 -21.21
CA SER A 254 17.64 -6.98 -22.34
C SER A 254 16.89 -6.68 -23.65
N LYS A 255 15.63 -7.11 -23.77
CA LYS A 255 14.82 -6.92 -24.98
C LYS A 255 13.56 -6.09 -24.68
N PRO A 256 13.71 -4.81 -24.27
CA PRO A 256 12.57 -3.92 -24.07
C PRO A 256 11.92 -3.57 -25.42
N LEU A 257 10.65 -3.16 -25.38
CA LEU A 257 10.04 -2.42 -26.46
C LEU A 257 10.72 -1.06 -26.58
N LEU A 258 11.03 -0.64 -27.80
CA LEU A 258 11.66 0.64 -28.09
C LEU A 258 10.71 1.51 -28.90
N ILE A 259 10.71 2.81 -28.62
CA ILE A 259 10.12 3.84 -29.46
C ILE A 259 11.23 4.81 -29.83
N ASP A 260 11.39 5.11 -31.12
CA ASP A 260 12.49 5.96 -31.61
C ASP A 260 13.88 5.45 -31.20
N LYS A 261 14.04 4.12 -31.10
CA LYS A 261 15.24 3.43 -30.61
C LYS A 261 15.56 3.67 -29.12
N LEU A 262 14.72 4.40 -28.39
CA LEU A 262 14.91 4.69 -26.97
C LEU A 262 14.16 3.67 -26.12
N LYS A 263 14.81 3.25 -25.04
CA LYS A 263 14.16 2.50 -23.95
C LYS A 263 13.25 3.45 -23.17
N PHE A 264 12.12 2.95 -22.71
CA PHE A 264 11.21 3.72 -21.87
C PHE A 264 10.49 2.83 -20.87
N ASP A 265 10.00 3.42 -19.79
CA ASP A 265 9.06 2.78 -18.90
C ASP A 265 7.76 3.58 -18.79
N ILE A 266 6.76 2.97 -18.17
CA ILE A 266 5.44 3.54 -17.93
C ILE A 266 5.28 3.73 -16.44
N ARG A 267 5.12 4.99 -16.03
CA ARG A 267 4.63 5.38 -14.70
C ARG A 267 3.10 5.43 -14.73
N LEU A 268 2.46 4.40 -14.18
CA LEU A 268 1.00 4.30 -14.08
C LEU A 268 0.53 4.61 -12.65
N TYR A 269 -0.51 5.42 -12.52
CA TYR A 269 -1.07 5.79 -11.21
C TYR A 269 -2.20 4.85 -10.81
N VAL A 270 -2.10 4.30 -9.60
CA VAL A 270 -3.05 3.34 -9.03
C VAL A 270 -3.55 3.86 -7.69
N LEU A 271 -4.86 3.99 -7.51
CA LEU A 271 -5.46 4.31 -6.23
C LEU A 271 -5.87 3.01 -5.53
N LEU A 272 -5.20 2.71 -4.42
CA LEU A 272 -5.67 1.76 -3.43
C LEU A 272 -6.65 2.49 -2.52
N LYS A 273 -7.95 2.24 -2.70
CA LYS A 273 -8.99 3.00 -2.01
C LYS A 273 -9.35 2.40 -0.65
N SER A 274 -9.23 1.07 -0.51
CA SER A 274 -9.59 0.33 0.70
C SER A 274 -8.92 -1.04 0.70
N LEU A 275 -8.58 -1.57 1.87
CA LEU A 275 -8.09 -2.93 2.08
C LEU A 275 -9.22 -3.92 2.38
N GLU A 276 -10.32 -3.45 2.97
CA GLU A 276 -11.45 -4.29 3.37
C GLU A 276 -12.80 -3.54 3.24
N PRO A 277 -13.62 -3.85 2.20
CA PRO A 277 -13.28 -4.70 1.06
C PRO A 277 -12.12 -4.09 0.25
N LEU A 278 -11.33 -4.95 -0.41
CA LEU A 278 -10.26 -4.51 -1.31
C LEU A 278 -10.86 -3.70 -2.46
N GLU A 279 -10.37 -2.49 -2.68
CA GLU A 279 -10.82 -1.61 -3.78
C GLU A 279 -9.61 -0.99 -4.50
N ILE A 280 -9.49 -1.29 -5.80
CA ILE A 280 -8.37 -0.86 -6.64
C ILE A 280 -8.90 -0.09 -7.84
N TYR A 281 -8.32 1.08 -8.08
CA TYR A 281 -8.61 1.93 -9.24
C TYR A 281 -7.32 2.22 -10.00
N ILE A 282 -7.41 2.22 -11.33
CA ILE A 282 -6.26 2.50 -12.22
C ILE A 282 -6.57 3.76 -13.02
N ALA A 283 -5.60 4.66 -13.15
CA ALA A 283 -5.70 5.81 -14.03
C ALA A 283 -5.77 5.36 -15.49
N LYS A 284 -6.64 5.98 -16.29
CA LYS A 284 -6.80 5.69 -17.73
C LYS A 284 -5.54 5.98 -18.55
N ASP A 285 -4.59 6.71 -17.98
CA ASP A 285 -3.37 7.16 -18.61
C ASP A 285 -2.25 7.27 -17.55
N GLY A 286 -1.02 7.45 -18.01
CA GLY A 286 0.18 7.60 -17.18
C GLY A 286 1.27 8.37 -17.92
N LEU A 287 2.49 8.33 -17.40
CA LEU A 287 3.65 8.96 -18.02
C LEU A 287 4.55 7.90 -18.63
N SER A 288 4.97 8.08 -19.88
CA SER A 288 6.05 7.32 -20.50
C SER A 288 7.36 8.11 -20.36
N ARG A 289 8.36 7.54 -19.69
CA ARG A 289 9.66 8.19 -19.44
C ARG A 289 10.73 7.53 -20.29
N PHE A 290 11.36 8.31 -21.15
CA PHE A 290 12.34 7.83 -22.10
C PHE A 290 13.76 8.00 -21.57
N CYS A 291 14.59 7.01 -21.86
CA CYS A 291 16.03 7.16 -21.92
C CYS A 291 16.39 8.24 -22.96
N THR A 292 17.57 8.82 -22.83
CA THR A 292 18.05 9.92 -23.69
C THR A 292 19.07 9.46 -24.72
N GLU A 293 19.58 8.23 -24.58
CA GLU A 293 20.48 7.60 -25.54
C GLU A 293 19.83 6.40 -26.24
N PRO A 294 20.10 6.16 -27.53
CA PRO A 294 19.64 4.97 -28.26
C PRO A 294 20.03 3.68 -27.54
N TYR A 295 19.05 2.79 -27.37
CA TYR A 295 19.23 1.54 -26.67
C TYR A 295 20.10 0.57 -27.47
N GLN A 296 21.06 -0.04 -26.79
CA GLN A 296 21.79 -1.22 -27.25
C GLN A 296 21.67 -2.33 -26.20
N GLU A 297 21.68 -3.59 -26.62
CA GLU A 297 21.70 -4.69 -25.65
C GLU A 297 22.97 -4.63 -24.78
N PRO A 298 22.90 -5.01 -23.49
CA PRO A 298 24.05 -4.87 -22.60
C PRO A 298 25.26 -5.71 -23.01
N THR A 299 26.42 -5.08 -23.04
CA THR A 299 27.76 -5.62 -23.28
C THR A 299 28.71 -5.03 -22.25
N LEU A 300 29.87 -5.64 -22.02
CA LEU A 300 30.88 -5.08 -21.10
C LEU A 300 31.28 -3.64 -21.47
N LYS A 301 31.14 -3.25 -22.74
CA LYS A 301 31.47 -1.93 -23.25
C LYS A 301 30.43 -0.86 -22.93
N ASN A 302 29.18 -1.23 -22.62
CA ASN A 302 28.09 -0.26 -22.43
C ASN A 302 27.36 -0.37 -21.08
N LEU A 303 27.72 -1.30 -20.17
CA LEU A 303 27.06 -1.43 -18.85
C LEU A 303 27.02 -0.12 -18.05
N HIS A 304 28.06 0.71 -18.19
CA HIS A 304 28.19 2.00 -17.50
C HIS A 304 27.39 3.14 -18.17
N GLN A 305 26.83 2.92 -19.36
CA GLN A 305 26.09 3.92 -20.12
C GLN A 305 24.65 4.03 -19.58
N VAL A 306 24.51 4.72 -18.44
CA VAL A 306 23.26 4.79 -17.68
C VAL A 306 22.11 5.42 -18.46
N PHE A 307 22.38 6.39 -19.34
CA PHE A 307 21.36 7.11 -20.11
C PHE A 307 20.64 6.28 -21.17
N MET A 308 21.17 5.12 -21.57
CA MET A 308 20.46 4.15 -22.43
C MET A 308 19.78 3.03 -21.63
N HIS A 309 20.17 2.80 -20.38
CA HIS A 309 19.72 1.65 -19.60
C HIS A 309 18.73 2.00 -18.49
N LEU A 310 18.78 3.21 -17.94
CA LEU A 310 17.95 3.67 -16.84
C LEU A 310 16.98 4.77 -17.32
N THR A 311 15.69 4.57 -17.07
CA THR A 311 14.58 5.43 -17.51
C THR A 311 14.21 6.51 -16.49
N ASN A 312 14.92 6.57 -15.36
CA ASN A 312 14.66 7.50 -14.29
C ASN A 312 14.74 8.95 -14.81
N TYR A 313 13.68 9.72 -14.58
CA TYR A 313 13.61 11.13 -14.95
C TYR A 313 14.71 11.95 -14.28
N SER A 314 14.95 11.74 -12.98
CA SER A 314 15.99 12.39 -12.18
C SER A 314 17.40 12.21 -12.74
N LEU A 315 17.64 11.12 -13.47
CA LEU A 315 18.90 10.91 -14.16
C LEU A 315 18.86 11.61 -15.53
N ASN A 316 17.86 11.29 -16.35
CA ASN A 316 17.83 11.68 -17.75
C ASN A 316 17.66 13.19 -17.95
N ILE A 317 17.06 13.93 -17.01
CA ILE A 317 16.94 15.40 -17.12
C ILE A 317 18.30 16.10 -17.22
N HIS A 318 19.35 15.51 -16.66
CA HIS A 318 20.71 16.07 -16.72
C HIS A 318 21.46 15.66 -18.00
N SER A 319 20.84 14.88 -18.90
CA SER A 319 21.41 14.58 -20.20
C SER A 319 21.22 15.76 -21.15
N GLY A 320 22.26 16.12 -21.90
CA GLY A 320 22.14 17.12 -22.97
C GLY A 320 21.14 16.74 -24.08
N ASN A 321 20.73 15.46 -24.14
CA ASN A 321 19.74 14.93 -25.07
C ASN A 321 18.31 14.88 -24.49
N PHE A 322 18.08 15.44 -23.30
CA PHE A 322 16.74 15.49 -22.73
C PHE A 322 15.88 16.58 -23.40
N ILE A 323 14.74 16.18 -23.93
CA ILE A 323 13.85 17.09 -24.66
C ILE A 323 12.64 17.41 -23.77
N HIS A 324 12.60 18.63 -23.25
CA HIS A 324 11.37 19.22 -22.73
C HIS A 324 10.47 19.61 -23.89
N SER A 325 9.17 19.35 -23.78
CA SER A 325 8.21 19.62 -24.83
C SER A 325 6.94 20.22 -24.25
N ASP A 326 6.41 21.25 -24.93
CA ASP A 326 5.13 21.85 -24.59
C ASP A 326 3.94 21.00 -25.04
N ASN A 327 4.19 20.01 -25.91
CA ASN A 327 3.19 19.04 -26.34
C ASN A 327 3.33 17.74 -25.54
N VAL A 328 2.22 17.34 -24.93
CA VAL A 328 2.11 16.16 -24.05
C VAL A 328 2.43 14.82 -24.74
N ASN A 329 2.48 14.80 -26.07
CA ASN A 329 2.74 13.62 -26.90
C ASN A 329 4.17 13.52 -27.43
N THR A 330 5.07 14.47 -27.11
CA THR A 330 6.45 14.54 -27.63
C THR A 330 7.49 14.80 -26.52
N GLY A 331 8.78 14.75 -26.84
CA GLY A 331 9.87 14.95 -25.87
C GLY A 331 10.32 13.68 -25.14
N SER A 332 11.10 13.81 -24.06
CA SER A 332 11.62 12.67 -23.27
C SER A 332 10.65 12.19 -22.19
N LYS A 333 9.51 12.88 -22.02
CA LYS A 333 8.40 12.53 -21.14
C LYS A 333 7.09 12.79 -21.86
N ARG A 334 6.25 11.76 -22.02
CA ARG A 334 5.01 11.81 -22.83
C ARG A 334 3.85 11.14 -22.11
N THR A 335 2.61 11.37 -22.53
CA THR A 335 1.47 10.56 -22.08
C THR A 335 1.62 9.11 -22.52
N PHE A 336 1.12 8.16 -21.73
CA PHE A 336 1.09 6.76 -22.16
C PHE A 336 0.09 6.55 -23.32
N SER A 337 -1.01 7.31 -23.35
CA SER A 337 -1.93 7.33 -24.50
C SER A 337 -1.22 7.61 -25.83
N SER A 338 -0.23 8.51 -25.87
CA SER A 338 0.54 8.78 -27.08
C SER A 338 1.30 7.54 -27.59
N VAL A 339 1.91 6.78 -26.67
CA VAL A 339 2.60 5.52 -26.98
C VAL A 339 1.60 4.47 -27.47
N LEU A 340 0.46 4.33 -26.78
CA LEU A 340 -0.59 3.40 -27.18
C LEU A 340 -1.15 3.73 -28.57
N TYR A 341 -1.36 5.00 -28.90
CA TYR A 341 -1.79 5.42 -30.23
C TYR A 341 -0.78 4.98 -31.30
N ARG A 342 0.52 5.22 -31.06
CA ARG A 342 1.57 4.79 -31.98
C ARG A 342 1.65 3.27 -32.13
N LEU A 343 1.46 2.52 -31.05
CA LEU A 343 1.39 1.06 -31.12
C LEU A 343 0.15 0.57 -31.88
N SER A 344 -1.00 1.23 -31.67
CA SER A 344 -2.24 0.91 -32.40
C SER A 344 -2.07 1.13 -33.90
N SER A 345 -1.38 2.20 -34.31
CA SER A 345 -1.08 2.48 -35.72
C SER A 345 -0.21 1.39 -36.37
N LYS A 346 0.53 0.63 -35.56
CA LYS A 346 1.34 -0.53 -35.98
C LYS A 346 0.60 -1.87 -35.87
N GLY A 347 -0.72 -1.85 -35.64
CA GLY A 347 -1.55 -3.05 -35.56
C GLY A 347 -1.51 -3.79 -34.21
N VAL A 348 -0.97 -3.17 -33.15
CA VAL A 348 -0.96 -3.79 -31.82
C VAL A 348 -2.37 -3.80 -31.21
N ASP A 349 -2.77 -4.93 -30.61
CA ASP A 349 -3.98 -5.01 -29.80
C ASP A 349 -3.80 -4.30 -28.45
N ILE A 350 -4.20 -3.02 -28.43
CA ILE A 350 -4.15 -2.17 -27.24
C ILE A 350 -5.09 -2.66 -26.13
N LYS A 351 -6.22 -3.30 -26.47
CA LYS A 351 -7.15 -3.81 -25.46
C LYS A 351 -6.53 -4.96 -24.70
N LYS A 352 -5.88 -5.88 -25.41
CA LYS A 352 -5.11 -6.97 -24.79
C LYS A 352 -3.96 -6.43 -23.95
N LEU A 353 -3.16 -5.50 -24.48
CA LEU A 353 -2.04 -4.90 -23.73
C LEU A 353 -2.52 -4.26 -22.42
N TRP A 354 -3.61 -3.48 -22.49
CA TRP A 354 -4.18 -2.83 -21.31
C TRP A 354 -4.76 -3.85 -20.32
N SER A 355 -5.37 -4.94 -20.80
CA SER A 355 -5.79 -6.08 -19.97
C SER A 355 -4.62 -6.68 -19.19
N ASP A 356 -3.50 -6.92 -19.88
CA ASP A 356 -2.30 -7.51 -19.28
C ASP A 356 -1.72 -6.58 -18.19
N ILE A 357 -1.74 -5.26 -18.43
CA ILE A 357 -1.35 -4.23 -17.44
C ILE A 357 -2.31 -4.22 -16.23
N ILE A 358 -3.62 -4.25 -16.46
CA ILE A 358 -4.61 -4.33 -15.36
C ILE A 358 -4.38 -5.57 -14.52
N SER A 359 -4.17 -6.73 -15.16
CA SER A 359 -3.88 -7.98 -14.47
C SER A 359 -2.62 -7.87 -13.61
N LEU A 360 -1.54 -7.30 -14.15
CA LEU A 360 -0.28 -7.07 -13.42
C LEU A 360 -0.53 -6.21 -12.17
N VAL A 361 -1.26 -5.11 -12.29
CA VAL A 361 -1.56 -4.22 -11.16
C VAL A 361 -2.38 -4.93 -10.08
N ILE A 362 -3.48 -5.62 -10.46
CA ILE A 362 -4.33 -6.32 -9.49
C ILE A 362 -3.51 -7.38 -8.74
N LYS A 363 -2.77 -8.22 -9.47
CA LYS A 363 -1.94 -9.29 -8.89
C LYS A 363 -0.88 -8.74 -7.94
N THR A 364 -0.24 -7.64 -8.32
CA THR A 364 0.74 -6.96 -7.45
C THR A 364 0.08 -6.48 -6.16
N VAL A 365 -1.05 -5.77 -6.24
CA VAL A 365 -1.76 -5.29 -5.03
C VAL A 365 -2.25 -6.45 -4.15
N ILE A 366 -2.71 -7.57 -4.74
CA ILE A 366 -3.04 -8.79 -4.00
C ILE A 366 -1.83 -9.32 -3.23
N ALA A 367 -0.63 -9.28 -3.81
CA ALA A 367 0.59 -9.69 -3.12
C ALA A 367 0.96 -8.78 -1.94
N LEU A 368 0.69 -7.46 -2.03
CA LEU A 368 1.00 -6.49 -0.97
C LEU A 368 -0.02 -6.48 0.18
N THR A 369 -1.28 -6.78 -0.13
CA THR A 369 -2.43 -6.64 0.79
C THR A 369 -2.25 -7.38 2.14
N PRO A 370 -1.74 -8.63 2.20
CA PRO A 370 -1.69 -9.41 3.44
C PRO A 370 -0.82 -8.75 4.52
N GLU A 371 0.41 -8.36 4.18
CA GLU A 371 1.34 -7.71 5.11
C GLU A 371 0.84 -6.30 5.47
N LEU A 372 0.30 -5.58 4.49
CA LEU A 372 -0.24 -4.24 4.71
C LEU A 372 -1.43 -4.24 5.68
N LYS A 373 -2.26 -5.29 5.68
CA LYS A 373 -3.31 -5.48 6.69
C LYS A 373 -2.74 -5.68 8.11
N VAL A 374 -1.58 -6.32 8.24
CA VAL A 374 -0.89 -6.47 9.54
C VAL A 374 -0.39 -5.11 10.04
N TYR A 375 0.25 -4.31 9.18
CA TYR A 375 0.63 -2.93 9.52
C TYR A 375 -0.60 -2.10 9.91
N TYR A 376 -1.64 -2.13 9.07
CA TYR A 376 -2.88 -1.40 9.30
C TYR A 376 -3.51 -1.75 10.65
N GLN A 377 -3.60 -3.03 11.00
CA GLN A 377 -4.17 -3.49 12.27
C GLN A 377 -3.30 -3.12 13.48
N SER A 378 -1.99 -2.98 13.28
CA SER A 378 -1.05 -2.53 14.32
C SER A 378 -1.29 -1.07 14.69
N ASP A 379 -1.32 -0.19 13.68
CA ASP A 379 -1.47 1.26 13.85
C ASP A 379 -2.92 1.70 14.09
N ILE A 380 -3.88 1.03 13.45
CA ILE A 380 -5.32 1.33 13.51
C ILE A 380 -6.09 0.06 13.92
N PRO A 381 -6.03 -0.36 15.20
CA PRO A 381 -6.68 -1.58 15.65
C PRO A 381 -8.20 -1.51 15.52
N ALA A 382 -8.81 -2.61 15.08
CA ALA A 382 -10.25 -2.75 15.01
C ALA A 382 -10.96 -2.37 16.32
N GLY A 383 -12.04 -1.57 16.20
CA GLY A 383 -12.85 -1.11 17.33
C GLY A 383 -12.32 0.10 18.10
N LYS A 384 -11.19 0.69 17.67
CA LYS A 384 -10.73 2.01 18.15
C LYS A 384 -11.06 3.11 17.12
N PRO A 385 -11.35 4.35 17.57
CA PRO A 385 -11.39 5.49 16.67
C PRO A 385 -10.06 5.65 15.92
N GLY A 386 -10.12 5.86 14.61
CA GLY A 386 -8.97 6.07 13.76
C GLY A 386 -9.39 6.52 12.37
N PRO A 387 -8.46 7.04 11.55
CA PRO A 387 -8.77 7.46 10.21
C PRO A 387 -9.01 6.24 9.31
N THR A 388 -9.71 6.47 8.21
CA THR A 388 -9.69 5.53 7.08
C THR A 388 -8.59 5.93 6.11
N CYS A 389 -7.97 4.95 5.46
CA CYS A 389 -6.81 5.18 4.60
C CYS A 389 -7.18 4.93 3.13
N PHE A 390 -6.56 5.70 2.25
CA PHE A 390 -6.50 5.49 0.81
C PHE A 390 -5.11 5.91 0.34
N GLN A 391 -4.61 5.47 -0.81
CA GLN A 391 -3.29 5.89 -1.27
C GLN A 391 -3.12 5.80 -2.78
N ILE A 392 -2.51 6.82 -3.36
CA ILE A 392 -2.05 6.81 -4.76
C ILE A 392 -0.65 6.21 -4.79
N LEU A 393 -0.49 5.16 -5.59
CA LEU A 393 0.75 4.44 -5.85
C LEU A 393 1.21 4.72 -7.29
N GLY A 394 2.52 4.77 -7.50
CA GLY A 394 3.13 4.84 -8.84
C GLY A 394 3.71 3.49 -9.23
N PHE A 395 3.15 2.86 -10.25
CA PHE A 395 3.66 1.61 -10.80
C PHE A 395 4.63 1.91 -11.93
N ASP A 396 5.81 1.30 -11.88
CA ASP A 396 6.82 1.43 -12.93
C ASP A 396 6.81 0.13 -13.74
N ILE A 397 6.33 0.21 -14.98
CA ILE A 397 6.09 -0.95 -15.84
C ILE A 397 6.95 -0.82 -17.09
N LEU A 398 7.68 -1.87 -17.44
CA LEU A 398 8.39 -1.99 -18.70
C LEU A 398 7.61 -2.87 -19.66
N LEU A 399 7.49 -2.47 -20.92
CA LEU A 399 7.03 -3.36 -21.97
C LEU A 399 8.21 -4.07 -22.61
N MET A 400 8.16 -5.39 -22.68
CA MET A 400 9.13 -6.18 -23.46
C MET A 400 8.86 -6.04 -24.96
N LYS A 401 9.81 -6.43 -25.80
CA LYS A 401 9.67 -6.43 -27.28
C LYS A 401 8.45 -7.23 -27.76
N ASN A 402 8.06 -8.27 -27.03
CA ASN A 402 6.86 -9.08 -27.28
C ASN A 402 5.59 -8.50 -26.63
N LEU A 403 5.62 -7.26 -26.17
CA LEU A 403 4.53 -6.53 -25.51
C LEU A 403 4.09 -7.08 -24.16
N LYS A 404 4.81 -8.05 -23.57
CA LYS A 404 4.54 -8.49 -22.20
C LYS A 404 4.89 -7.36 -21.22
N PRO A 405 3.95 -6.92 -20.35
CA PRO A 405 4.26 -5.96 -19.30
C PRO A 405 5.01 -6.64 -18.16
N VAL A 406 6.04 -5.97 -17.64
CA VAL A 406 6.89 -6.42 -16.54
C VAL A 406 6.95 -5.33 -15.48
N LEU A 407 6.75 -5.71 -14.21
CA LEU A 407 6.83 -4.80 -13.09
C LEU A 407 8.29 -4.53 -12.74
N LEU A 408 8.68 -3.26 -12.68
CA LEU A 408 10.02 -2.84 -12.24
C LEU A 408 10.04 -2.51 -10.74
N GLU A 409 9.10 -1.68 -10.30
CA GLU A 409 8.94 -1.24 -8.91
C GLU A 409 7.54 -0.66 -8.65
N VAL A 410 7.19 -0.51 -7.37
CA VAL A 410 6.02 0.25 -6.92
C VAL A 410 6.50 1.37 -6.01
N ASN A 411 6.02 2.59 -6.27
CA ASN A 411 6.36 3.78 -5.53
C ASN A 411 5.20 4.15 -4.60
N ALA A 412 5.43 4.14 -3.28
CA ALA A 412 4.43 4.54 -2.27
C ALA A 412 4.12 6.05 -2.31
N ASN A 413 5.11 6.84 -2.73
CA ASN A 413 5.07 8.29 -2.77
C ASN A 413 5.54 8.78 -4.16
N PRO A 414 4.80 8.48 -5.24
CA PRO A 414 5.19 8.96 -6.56
C PRO A 414 5.24 10.49 -6.56
N SER A 415 6.24 11.08 -7.23
CA SER A 415 6.28 12.55 -7.37
C SER A 415 5.01 13.02 -8.07
N MET A 416 4.33 13.96 -7.43
CA MET A 416 3.14 14.64 -7.94
C MET A 416 3.42 16.10 -8.34
N ARG A 417 4.70 16.49 -8.46
CA ARG A 417 5.08 17.82 -8.98
C ARG A 417 4.59 17.96 -10.41
N ILE A 418 4.10 19.14 -10.76
CA ILE A 418 3.63 19.48 -12.12
C ILE A 418 4.54 20.50 -12.79
N GLU A 419 5.68 20.78 -12.17
CA GLU A 419 6.72 21.69 -12.62
C GLU A 419 8.05 20.94 -12.67
N HIS A 420 9.01 21.51 -13.40
CA HIS A 420 10.39 21.08 -13.44
C HIS A 420 11.32 22.27 -13.22
N GLU A 421 12.47 22.00 -12.61
CA GLU A 421 13.52 23.00 -12.43
C GLU A 421 14.28 23.16 -13.74
N GLN A 422 14.39 24.39 -14.22
CA GLN A 422 15.19 24.79 -15.37
C GLN A 422 16.28 25.75 -14.90
N GLU A 423 17.53 25.45 -15.22
CA GLU A 423 18.65 26.36 -14.95
C GLU A 423 18.68 27.47 -16.00
N LEU A 424 18.51 28.72 -15.57
CA LEU A 424 18.56 29.90 -16.44
C LEU A 424 20.00 30.41 -16.61
N SER A 425 20.78 30.32 -15.53
CA SER A 425 22.20 30.67 -15.47
C SER A 425 22.86 29.86 -14.34
N PRO A 426 24.19 29.71 -14.30
CA PRO A 426 24.87 28.88 -13.31
C PRO A 426 24.40 29.13 -11.88
N GLY A 427 23.73 28.15 -11.27
CA GLY A 427 23.21 28.20 -9.89
C GLY A 427 21.86 28.92 -9.71
N VAL A 428 21.22 29.40 -10.77
CA VAL A 428 19.90 30.05 -10.74
C VAL A 428 18.88 29.18 -11.46
N PHE A 429 17.90 28.70 -10.70
CA PHE A 429 16.85 27.79 -11.17
C PHE A 429 15.47 28.43 -11.13
N GLU A 430 14.66 28.18 -12.15
CA GLU A 430 13.25 28.54 -12.21
C GLU A 430 12.39 27.27 -12.27
N ASN A 431 11.21 27.31 -11.65
CA ASN A 431 10.22 26.24 -11.78
C ASN A 431 9.29 26.52 -12.96
N VAL A 432 9.41 25.70 -14.00
CA VAL A 432 8.62 25.83 -15.22
C VAL A 432 7.52 24.76 -15.25
N PRO A 433 6.26 25.12 -15.57
CA PRO A 433 5.18 24.16 -15.71
C PRO A 433 5.53 23.04 -16.70
N SER A 434 5.07 21.83 -16.40
CA SER A 434 5.19 20.67 -17.29
C SER A 434 3.79 20.24 -17.74
N PRO A 435 3.38 20.55 -18.98
CA PRO A 435 2.01 20.30 -19.45
C PRO A 435 1.57 18.83 -19.30
N VAL A 436 2.48 17.90 -19.60
CA VAL A 436 2.22 16.45 -19.49
C VAL A 436 2.02 16.00 -18.04
N ASP A 437 2.80 16.56 -17.11
CA ASP A 437 2.68 16.25 -15.68
C ASP A 437 1.38 16.85 -15.12
N GLU A 438 1.04 18.09 -15.49
CA GLU A 438 -0.20 18.74 -15.08
C GLU A 438 -1.44 17.99 -15.56
N GLU A 439 -1.53 17.64 -16.85
CA GLU A 439 -2.66 16.93 -17.45
C GLU A 439 -2.98 15.63 -16.69
N ILE A 440 -1.92 14.85 -16.39
CA ILE A 440 -2.07 13.55 -15.74
C ILE A 440 -2.28 13.69 -14.23
N LYS A 441 -1.42 14.42 -13.52
CA LYS A 441 -1.37 14.41 -12.06
C LYS A 441 -2.53 15.17 -11.42
N VAL A 442 -2.94 16.30 -12.00
CA VAL A 442 -4.12 17.05 -11.52
C VAL A 442 -5.37 16.19 -11.67
N ALA A 443 -5.54 15.50 -12.80
CA ALA A 443 -6.68 14.62 -13.01
C ALA A 443 -6.71 13.46 -11.99
N VAL A 444 -5.57 12.83 -11.71
CA VAL A 444 -5.43 11.76 -10.72
C VAL A 444 -5.79 12.24 -9.30
N ILE A 445 -5.27 13.41 -8.87
CA ILE A 445 -5.57 13.97 -7.54
C ILE A 445 -7.05 14.35 -7.43
N ARG A 446 -7.56 15.13 -8.38
CA ARG A 446 -8.96 15.55 -8.42
C ARG A 446 -9.90 14.36 -8.36
N ASP A 447 -9.69 13.36 -9.20
CA ASP A 447 -10.62 12.23 -9.28
C ASP A 447 -10.46 11.28 -8.08
N THR A 448 -9.28 11.23 -7.44
CA THR A 448 -9.11 10.59 -6.13
C THR A 448 -9.99 11.30 -5.09
N LEU A 449 -9.90 12.62 -4.97
CA LEU A 449 -10.73 13.40 -4.05
C LEU A 449 -12.22 13.17 -4.31
N ARG A 450 -12.65 13.18 -5.59
CA ARG A 450 -14.05 12.89 -5.96
C ARG A 450 -14.52 11.49 -5.54
N LEU A 451 -13.64 10.50 -5.50
CA LEU A 451 -13.93 9.14 -5.02
C LEU A 451 -13.93 9.03 -3.49
N MET A 452 -13.20 9.92 -2.80
CA MET A 452 -13.09 9.99 -1.35
C MET A 452 -14.03 11.04 -0.72
N ASP A 453 -14.97 11.62 -1.47
CA ASP A 453 -15.93 12.58 -0.95
C ASP A 453 -16.79 11.95 0.17
N PRO A 454 -16.67 12.42 1.43
CA PRO A 454 -17.38 11.85 2.57
C PRO A 454 -18.90 12.04 2.49
N TYR A 455 -19.38 13.02 1.72
CA TYR A 455 -20.79 13.36 1.60
C TYR A 455 -21.48 12.68 0.42
N LYS A 456 -20.74 12.08 -0.53
CA LYS A 456 -21.34 11.32 -1.65
C LYS A 456 -22.12 10.08 -1.22
N LYS A 457 -21.65 9.37 -0.18
CA LYS A 457 -22.33 8.16 0.32
C LYS A 457 -23.70 8.46 0.92
N LYS A 458 -23.90 9.65 1.52
CA LYS A 458 -25.18 10.02 2.17
C LYS A 458 -26.35 10.19 1.19
N LYS A 459 -26.10 10.43 -0.10
CA LYS A 459 -27.17 10.57 -1.11
C LYS A 459 -27.73 9.24 -1.64
N LYS A 460 -26.99 8.13 -1.54
CA LYS A 460 -27.45 6.82 -2.03
C LYS A 460 -28.27 6.03 -1.00
N VAL A 461 -28.23 6.39 0.28
CA VAL A 461 -28.92 5.66 1.36
C VAL A 461 -30.44 5.87 1.35
N ASN A 462 -30.97 6.82 0.55
CA ASN A 462 -32.41 7.03 0.40
C ASN A 462 -33.08 6.12 -0.65
N HIS A 463 -32.33 5.24 -1.33
CA HIS A 463 -32.89 4.19 -2.18
C HIS A 463 -32.16 2.87 -1.89
N LEU A 464 -32.79 2.03 -1.07
CA LEU A 464 -32.41 0.62 -0.92
C LEU A 464 -32.50 -0.09 -2.29
N PRO A 465 -31.48 -0.82 -2.72
CA PRO A 465 -31.67 -1.97 -3.58
C PRO A 465 -31.83 -3.21 -2.70
N ASP A 466 -32.93 -3.94 -2.87
CA ASP A 466 -33.18 -5.22 -2.22
C ASP A 466 -32.02 -6.20 -2.45
N THR A 467 -31.30 -6.51 -1.39
CA THR A 467 -30.40 -7.67 -1.32
C THR A 467 -31.23 -8.92 -1.06
N CYS A 468 -31.47 -9.72 -2.10
CA CYS A 468 -31.83 -11.12 -1.92
C CYS A 468 -30.59 -11.84 -1.35
N MET A 469 -30.72 -12.32 -0.10
CA MET A 469 -29.83 -13.32 0.46
C MET A 469 -30.15 -14.67 -0.18
N ASP A 470 -29.13 -15.32 -0.74
CA ASP A 470 -29.20 -16.77 -0.90
C ASP A 470 -27.98 -17.43 -0.27
N SER A 471 -28.24 -18.01 0.90
CA SER A 471 -27.34 -18.84 1.68
C SER A 471 -27.41 -20.27 1.16
N LYS A 472 -26.43 -20.69 0.35
CA LYS A 472 -25.92 -22.07 0.19
C LYS A 472 -25.04 -22.15 -1.06
N GLN A 473 -23.71 -22.10 -0.92
CA GLN A 473 -22.81 -22.71 -1.90
C GLN A 473 -21.63 -23.37 -1.18
N ARG A 474 -21.71 -24.71 -1.09
CA ARG A 474 -20.55 -25.58 -0.92
C ARG A 474 -19.69 -25.48 -2.19
N PHE A 475 -18.38 -25.30 -2.02
CA PHE A 475 -17.41 -25.39 -3.10
C PHE A 475 -17.41 -26.81 -3.72
N PRO A 476 -17.47 -26.97 -5.04
CA PRO A 476 -17.16 -28.26 -5.68
C PRO A 476 -15.63 -28.44 -5.77
N PRO A 477 -15.13 -29.68 -5.84
CA PRO A 477 -13.72 -29.97 -5.97
C PRO A 477 -13.18 -29.53 -7.33
N ILE A 478 -11.96 -28.99 -7.32
CA ILE A 478 -11.24 -28.52 -8.51
C ILE A 478 -10.89 -29.72 -9.38
N SER A 479 -11.41 -29.76 -10.60
CA SER A 479 -10.86 -30.55 -11.69
C SER A 479 -11.00 -29.83 -13.01
N SER A 480 -9.91 -29.92 -13.78
CA SER A 480 -9.71 -29.56 -15.18
C SER A 480 -9.55 -28.07 -15.54
N ARG A 481 -8.37 -27.80 -16.12
CA ARG A 481 -7.99 -26.58 -16.85
C ARG A 481 -9.08 -26.19 -17.84
N LEU A 482 -9.51 -24.93 -17.80
CA LEU A 482 -10.26 -24.29 -18.88
C LEU A 482 -9.34 -23.42 -19.74
N PRO A 483 -9.53 -23.36 -21.06
CA PRO A 483 -8.62 -22.72 -21.98
C PRO A 483 -8.76 -21.19 -21.97
N ARG A 484 -7.64 -20.52 -22.23
CA ARG A 484 -7.57 -19.08 -22.52
C ARG A 484 -8.51 -18.75 -23.68
N SER A 485 -9.56 -17.97 -23.45
CA SER A 485 -10.33 -17.37 -24.53
C SER A 485 -10.84 -15.97 -24.17
N ASN A 486 -10.48 -15.05 -25.07
CA ASN A 486 -11.08 -13.75 -25.41
C ASN A 486 -11.79 -12.95 -24.30
N LEU A 487 -11.05 -12.00 -23.74
CA LEU A 487 -11.60 -10.93 -22.92
C LEU A 487 -12.33 -9.89 -23.78
N GLN A 488 -13.66 -9.79 -23.65
CA GLN A 488 -14.41 -8.65 -24.18
C GLN A 488 -14.33 -7.46 -23.23
N PHE A 489 -13.31 -6.62 -23.41
CA PHE A 489 -13.27 -5.28 -22.84
C PHE A 489 -14.04 -4.31 -23.75
N SER A 490 -15.35 -4.20 -23.54
CA SER A 490 -16.11 -3.08 -24.08
C SER A 490 -16.06 -1.90 -23.11
N LYS A 491 -15.68 -0.72 -23.63
CA LYS A 491 -15.65 0.60 -22.97
C LYS A 491 -14.36 1.03 -22.26
N PHE A 492 -13.22 0.93 -22.93
CA PHE A 492 -12.18 1.97 -22.85
C PHE A 492 -12.28 2.83 -24.10
N ALA A 493 -12.94 4.00 -24.01
CA ALA A 493 -12.94 4.97 -25.09
C ALA A 493 -11.58 5.69 -25.07
N ILE A 494 -10.70 5.34 -26.01
CA ILE A 494 -9.50 6.11 -26.30
C ILE A 494 -9.99 7.41 -26.95
N VAL A 495 -9.67 8.54 -26.32
CA VAL A 495 -10.01 9.87 -26.86
C VAL A 495 -9.24 10.05 -28.17
N ARG A 496 -9.95 10.09 -29.30
CA ARG A 496 -9.40 10.59 -30.58
C ARG A 496 -9.28 12.11 -30.43
N SER A 497 -8.06 12.65 -30.40
CA SER A 497 -7.84 14.06 -30.70
C SER A 497 -8.05 14.27 -32.20
N GLN A 498 -9.03 15.10 -32.56
CA GLN A 498 -9.24 15.53 -33.95
C GLN A 498 -8.25 16.66 -34.25
N LEU A 499 -7.33 16.42 -35.18
CA LEU A 499 -6.77 17.45 -36.03
C LEU A 499 -7.18 17.05 -37.45
N SER A 500 -8.08 17.82 -38.05
CA SER A 500 -8.43 17.70 -39.47
C SER A 500 -7.86 18.91 -40.19
N GLU A 501 -6.84 18.67 -41.00
CA GLU A 501 -6.59 19.47 -42.20
C GLU A 501 -7.66 19.09 -43.23
N ASN A 502 -8.34 20.08 -43.82
CA ASN A 502 -8.46 20.24 -45.26
C ASN A 502 -9.19 21.53 -45.64
N ALA A 503 -8.72 22.06 -46.76
CA ALA A 503 -8.98 23.36 -47.33
C ALA A 503 -10.30 23.48 -48.13
N SER A 504 -10.63 24.75 -48.39
CA SER A 504 -11.43 25.33 -49.48
C SER A 504 -12.87 24.84 -49.69
N ASP A 505 -13.84 25.73 -49.42
CA ASP A 505 -14.55 26.38 -50.52
C ASP A 505 -15.33 27.63 -50.08
N THR A 506 -15.28 28.63 -50.96
CA THR A 506 -15.90 29.96 -50.91
C THR A 506 -17.43 29.93 -50.82
N LYS A 507 -18.02 30.83 -50.03
CA LYS A 507 -19.04 31.81 -50.49
C LYS A 507 -19.40 32.82 -49.40
N ASP A 508 -19.43 34.08 -49.84
CA ASP A 508 -19.81 35.29 -49.12
C ASP A 508 -21.26 35.27 -48.61
N GLU A 509 -21.47 35.84 -47.42
CA GLU A 509 -22.55 36.81 -47.19
C GLU A 509 -22.26 37.63 -45.92
N LEU A 510 -22.20 38.96 -46.09
CA LEU A 510 -22.09 39.98 -45.03
C LEU A 510 -23.44 40.22 -44.36
N LEU A 511 -23.45 40.59 -43.07
CA LEU A 511 -24.03 41.84 -42.51
C LEU A 511 -24.01 41.89 -40.96
N GLU A 512 -23.14 42.79 -40.46
CA GLU A 512 -23.22 43.75 -39.34
C GLU A 512 -23.51 43.38 -37.84
N PRO A 513 -22.95 44.16 -36.88
CA PRO A 513 -22.83 43.83 -35.46
C PRO A 513 -23.87 44.53 -34.56
N GLY A 514 -24.16 43.94 -33.40
CA GLY A 514 -25.09 44.53 -32.42
C GLY A 514 -24.87 44.09 -30.99
N SER A 515 -24.42 45.05 -30.18
CA SER A 515 -24.73 45.31 -28.76
C SER A 515 -24.31 44.30 -27.66
N THR A 516 -23.44 44.85 -26.81
CA THR A 516 -23.19 44.59 -25.39
C THR A 516 -24.43 44.48 -24.51
N ASP A 517 -24.20 43.83 -23.36
CA ASP A 517 -24.98 43.80 -22.13
C ASP A 517 -26.30 43.04 -22.13
N GLN A 518 -26.21 41.81 -21.60
CA GLN A 518 -26.91 41.35 -20.40
C GLN A 518 -26.80 39.82 -20.34
N LEU A 519 -26.31 39.27 -19.23
CA LEU A 519 -26.73 37.98 -18.63
C LEU A 519 -25.81 37.64 -17.44
N GLU A 520 -25.87 38.47 -16.40
CA GLU A 520 -25.75 37.96 -15.04
C GLU A 520 -27.13 37.40 -14.65
N HIS A 521 -27.33 36.09 -14.80
CA HIS A 521 -28.12 35.25 -13.89
C HIS A 521 -28.14 33.78 -14.35
N ASP A 522 -28.24 32.88 -13.38
CA ASP A 522 -28.39 31.43 -13.48
C ASP A 522 -27.16 30.54 -13.70
N ILE A 523 -26.32 30.47 -12.65
CA ILE A 523 -25.56 29.24 -12.33
C ILE A 523 -26.14 28.57 -11.08
N SER A 524 -27.38 28.12 -11.20
CA SER A 524 -27.89 26.96 -10.45
C SER A 524 -27.64 25.69 -11.28
N LYS A 525 -26.37 25.37 -11.54
CA LYS A 525 -25.97 24.12 -12.20
C LYS A 525 -25.12 23.30 -11.23
N ASN A 526 -25.46 22.02 -11.11
CA ASN A 526 -24.77 21.04 -10.28
C ASN A 526 -23.26 21.07 -10.63
N PRO A 527 -22.35 21.46 -9.70
CA PRO A 527 -20.93 21.70 -10.02
C PRO A 527 -20.20 20.45 -10.56
N GLU A 528 -20.76 19.25 -10.35
CA GLU A 528 -20.23 18.01 -10.90
C GLU A 528 -20.49 17.83 -12.40
N ALA A 529 -21.47 18.54 -12.98
CA ALA A 529 -21.85 18.39 -14.39
C ALA A 529 -20.84 19.04 -15.35
N SER A 530 -20.03 19.99 -14.88
CA SER A 530 -18.97 20.64 -15.68
C SER A 530 -17.61 19.95 -15.57
N LEU A 531 -17.47 18.93 -14.71
CA LEU A 531 -16.21 18.22 -14.53
C LEU A 531 -16.07 17.05 -15.52
N PRO A 532 -14.86 16.76 -16.03
CA PRO A 532 -14.63 15.60 -16.87
C PRO A 532 -15.04 14.27 -16.22
N SER A 533 -15.28 13.25 -17.04
CA SER A 533 -15.45 11.88 -16.55
C SER A 533 -14.22 11.41 -15.77
N LEU A 534 -14.42 10.58 -14.75
CA LEU A 534 -13.34 10.08 -13.89
C LEU A 534 -12.24 9.40 -14.73
N CYS A 535 -11.00 9.84 -14.56
CA CYS A 535 -9.80 9.22 -15.11
C CYS A 535 -9.47 7.89 -14.40
N LEU A 536 -9.82 7.76 -13.12
CA LEU A 536 -9.65 6.54 -12.33
C LEU A 536 -10.80 5.56 -12.59
N LYS A 537 -10.46 4.34 -13.04
CA LYS A 537 -11.42 3.26 -13.30
C LYS A 537 -11.26 2.15 -12.25
N GLN A 538 -12.36 1.75 -11.64
CA GLN A 538 -12.36 0.62 -10.71
C GLN A 538 -12.06 -0.68 -11.46
N VAL A 539 -11.04 -1.41 -11.01
CA VAL A 539 -10.66 -2.72 -11.55
C VAL A 539 -10.89 -3.83 -10.55
N PHE A 540 -10.90 -3.53 -9.25
CA PHE A 540 -11.28 -4.46 -8.20
C PHE A 540 -12.31 -3.79 -7.27
N PRO A 541 -13.47 -4.42 -6.99
CA PRO A 541 -13.83 -5.82 -7.26
C PRO A 541 -14.45 -6.09 -8.64
N LYS A 542 -14.39 -5.14 -9.60
CA LYS A 542 -14.93 -5.33 -10.96
C LYS A 542 -14.51 -6.67 -11.59
N TYR A 543 -13.22 -7.04 -11.45
CA TYR A 543 -12.68 -8.30 -11.95
C TYR A 543 -12.45 -9.35 -10.84
N ALA A 544 -13.05 -9.20 -9.65
CA ALA A 544 -12.78 -10.07 -8.50
C ALA A 544 -12.97 -11.57 -8.81
N LYS A 545 -13.98 -11.94 -9.61
CA LYS A 545 -14.20 -13.34 -10.02
C LYS A 545 -12.98 -13.98 -10.69
N GLN A 546 -12.15 -13.18 -11.38
CA GLN A 546 -10.96 -13.66 -12.09
C GLN A 546 -9.71 -13.72 -11.20
N PHE A 547 -9.71 -13.09 -10.02
CA PHE A 547 -8.50 -12.96 -9.20
C PHE A 547 -8.68 -13.43 -7.75
N ASN A 548 -9.90 -13.72 -7.30
CA ASN A 548 -10.16 -14.11 -5.91
C ASN A 548 -9.43 -15.38 -5.49
N TYR A 549 -9.17 -16.32 -6.41
CA TYR A 549 -8.43 -17.54 -6.10
C TYR A 549 -6.97 -17.27 -5.71
N LEU A 550 -6.41 -16.10 -6.08
CA LEU A 550 -5.05 -15.68 -5.71
C LEU A 550 -4.96 -15.17 -4.27
N ARG A 551 -6.08 -15.04 -3.54
CA ARG A 551 -6.12 -14.42 -2.21
C ARG A 551 -5.83 -15.41 -1.06
N LEU A 552 -5.10 -16.49 -1.32
CA LEU A 552 -4.75 -17.46 -0.28
C LEU A 552 -3.90 -16.84 0.83
N VAL A 553 -2.89 -16.04 0.49
CA VAL A 553 -2.02 -15.37 1.47
C VAL A 553 -2.81 -14.33 2.29
N ASP A 554 -3.81 -13.68 1.70
CA ASP A 554 -4.71 -12.76 2.41
C ASP A 554 -5.56 -13.50 3.46
N ARG A 555 -6.04 -14.72 3.16
CA ARG A 555 -6.71 -15.59 4.13
C ARG A 555 -5.76 -16.07 5.23
N MET A 556 -4.51 -16.39 4.89
CA MET A 556 -3.48 -16.73 5.88
C MET A 556 -3.16 -15.56 6.80
N ALA A 557 -3.11 -14.32 6.28
CA ALA A 557 -2.95 -13.12 7.10
C ALA A 557 -4.14 -12.90 8.03
N ALA A 558 -5.37 -13.21 7.61
CA ALA A 558 -6.53 -13.17 8.51
C ALA A 558 -6.39 -14.16 9.68
N LEU A 559 -5.88 -15.38 9.41
CA LEU A 559 -5.54 -16.34 10.46
C LEU A 559 -4.43 -15.80 11.37
N PHE A 560 -3.34 -15.29 10.80
CA PHE A 560 -2.23 -14.69 11.56
C PHE A 560 -2.72 -13.59 12.51
N ILE A 561 -3.45 -12.61 11.98
CA ILE A 561 -4.01 -11.48 12.75
C ILE A 561 -4.91 -11.96 13.89
N ARG A 562 -5.72 -12.99 13.66
CA ARG A 562 -6.58 -13.59 14.68
C ARG A 562 -5.80 -14.15 15.88
N PHE A 563 -4.55 -14.58 15.68
CA PHE A 563 -3.74 -15.24 16.71
C PHE A 563 -2.59 -14.40 17.29
N LEU A 564 -2.38 -13.17 16.82
CA LEU A 564 -1.36 -12.24 17.36
C LEU A 564 -1.49 -12.03 18.88
N GLY A 565 -2.72 -12.06 19.42
CA GLY A 565 -3.00 -12.09 20.85
C GLY A 565 -2.79 -10.77 21.61
N VAL A 566 -1.88 -9.90 21.14
CA VAL A 566 -1.61 -8.57 21.69
C VAL A 566 -2.02 -7.50 20.69
N LYS A 567 -2.64 -6.42 21.16
CA LYS A 567 -3.00 -5.29 20.28
C LYS A 567 -1.75 -4.49 19.94
N GLY A 568 -1.58 -4.12 18.67
CA GLY A 568 -0.46 -3.30 18.22
C GLY A 568 0.87 -4.05 18.02
N THR A 569 0.89 -5.38 18.11
CA THR A 569 2.07 -6.16 17.72
C THR A 569 1.93 -6.66 16.29
N MET A 570 3.06 -6.78 15.60
CA MET A 570 3.17 -7.40 14.28
C MET A 570 3.81 -8.79 14.32
N LYS A 571 4.14 -9.29 15.52
CA LYS A 571 4.87 -10.54 15.72
C LYS A 571 4.01 -11.53 16.50
N LEU A 572 3.84 -12.72 15.93
CA LEU A 572 3.15 -13.82 16.58
C LEU A 572 4.10 -14.52 17.56
N GLY A 573 3.78 -14.47 18.85
CA GLY A 573 4.55 -15.19 19.88
C GLY A 573 4.28 -16.70 19.89
N PRO A 574 5.13 -17.49 20.59
CA PRO A 574 5.03 -18.95 20.61
C PRO A 574 3.70 -19.44 21.22
N THR A 575 3.17 -18.74 22.23
CA THR A 575 1.85 -19.05 22.81
C THR A 575 0.72 -18.83 21.81
N GLY A 576 0.77 -17.76 21.01
CA GLY A 576 -0.18 -17.50 19.93
C GLY A 576 -0.14 -18.60 18.87
N PHE A 577 1.07 -18.97 18.42
CA PHE A 577 1.26 -20.05 17.44
C PHE A 577 0.77 -21.42 17.95
N ARG A 578 1.09 -21.80 19.20
CA ARG A 578 0.54 -23.03 19.81
C ARG A 578 -0.99 -22.99 19.88
N THR A 579 -1.57 -21.83 20.17
CA THR A 579 -3.03 -21.67 20.24
C THR A 579 -3.66 -21.83 18.85
N PHE A 580 -3.02 -21.29 17.80
CA PHE A 580 -3.41 -21.53 16.42
C PHE A 580 -3.44 -23.03 16.09
N ILE A 581 -2.34 -23.75 16.36
CA ILE A 581 -2.24 -25.20 16.09
C ILE A 581 -3.33 -25.99 16.82
N ARG A 582 -3.57 -25.71 18.11
CA ARG A 582 -4.58 -26.42 18.91
C ARG A 582 -6.01 -26.12 18.44
N ASN A 583 -6.31 -24.85 18.19
CA ASN A 583 -7.66 -24.42 17.78
C ASN A 583 -8.00 -24.95 16.39
N CYS A 584 -7.02 -25.00 15.48
CA CYS A 584 -7.19 -25.54 14.14
C CYS A 584 -7.02 -27.06 14.06
N LYS A 585 -6.82 -27.77 15.19
CA LYS A 585 -6.67 -29.25 15.24
C LYS A 585 -5.55 -29.78 14.34
N LEU A 586 -4.40 -29.10 14.34
CA LEU A 586 -3.27 -29.41 13.46
C LEU A 586 -2.25 -30.38 14.07
N SER A 587 -2.24 -30.56 15.40
CA SER A 587 -1.38 -31.54 16.07
C SER A 587 -2.02 -32.94 16.13
N ASN A 588 -1.19 -33.97 16.04
CA ASN A 588 -1.57 -35.40 16.15
C ASN A 588 -0.39 -36.22 16.67
N SER A 589 -0.51 -37.56 16.75
CA SER A 589 0.56 -38.44 17.21
C SER A 589 1.86 -38.30 16.42
N ASN A 590 1.76 -38.02 15.12
CA ASN A 590 2.90 -37.85 14.21
C ASN A 590 3.37 -36.39 14.11
N PHE A 591 2.72 -35.44 14.79
CA PHE A 591 3.11 -34.03 14.84
C PHE A 591 2.70 -33.46 16.21
N SER A 592 3.55 -33.72 17.20
CA SER A 592 3.32 -33.36 18.59
C SER A 592 3.51 -31.87 18.84
N MET A 593 3.07 -31.38 20.01
CA MET A 593 3.33 -29.98 20.40
C MET A 593 4.83 -29.67 20.53
N ALA A 594 5.67 -30.66 20.85
CA ALA A 594 7.12 -30.47 20.84
C ALA A 594 7.65 -30.23 19.42
N SER A 595 7.15 -30.97 18.42
CA SER A 595 7.48 -30.72 17.01
C SER A 595 7.01 -29.34 16.53
N VAL A 596 5.88 -28.86 17.06
CA VAL A 596 5.36 -27.50 16.78
C VAL A 596 6.30 -26.43 17.34
N ASP A 597 6.80 -26.61 18.57
CA ASP A 597 7.72 -25.65 19.19
C ASP A 597 9.05 -25.62 18.43
N ILE A 598 9.58 -26.77 17.98
CA ILE A 598 10.78 -26.85 17.13
C ILE A 598 10.55 -26.09 15.82
N LEU A 599 9.44 -26.36 15.12
CA LEU A 599 9.10 -25.68 13.87
C LEU A 599 9.04 -24.15 14.06
N TYR A 600 8.41 -23.69 15.14
CA TYR A 600 8.32 -22.27 15.46
C TYR A 600 9.70 -21.65 15.68
N ILE A 601 10.54 -22.30 16.49
CA ILE A 601 11.89 -21.82 16.82
C ILE A 601 12.76 -21.74 15.56
N ASP A 602 12.78 -22.80 14.75
CA ASP A 602 13.63 -22.89 13.55
C ASP A 602 13.28 -21.82 12.53
N ILE A 603 11.98 -21.64 12.25
CA ILE A 603 11.51 -20.63 11.30
C ILE A 603 11.74 -19.22 11.84
N THR A 604 11.38 -18.96 13.11
CA THR A 604 11.54 -17.64 13.72
C THR A 604 13.01 -17.23 13.75
N ARG A 605 13.92 -18.16 14.07
CA ARG A 605 15.36 -17.90 14.08
C ARG A 605 15.88 -17.53 12.70
N ARG A 606 15.48 -18.25 11.65
CA ARG A 606 15.86 -17.93 10.26
C ARG A 606 15.37 -16.55 9.83
N TRP A 607 14.13 -16.20 10.13
CA TRP A 607 13.59 -14.88 9.77
C TRP A 607 14.17 -13.72 10.58
N ASN A 608 14.52 -13.96 11.84
CA ASN A 608 15.18 -12.96 12.67
C ASN A 608 16.62 -12.69 12.21
N SER A 609 17.33 -13.69 11.66
CA SER A 609 18.64 -13.46 11.03
C SER A 609 18.57 -12.68 9.71
N MET A 610 17.39 -12.60 9.07
CA MET A 610 17.17 -11.89 7.81
C MET A 610 16.55 -10.47 8.00
N GLY A 611 16.29 -10.07 9.24
CA GLY A 611 15.67 -8.79 9.59
C GLY A 611 16.66 -7.83 10.23
N LEU A 612 16.55 -6.53 9.87
CA LEU A 612 17.36 -5.47 10.47
C LEU A 612 16.91 -5.11 11.90
N ASP A 613 15.62 -5.31 12.22
CA ASP A 613 15.06 -5.01 13.54
C ASP A 613 15.01 -6.27 14.43
N GLN A 614 16.06 -6.47 15.21
CA GLN A 614 16.16 -7.52 16.24
C GLN A 614 15.37 -7.20 17.52
N ARG A 615 14.66 -6.07 17.57
CA ARG A 615 14.06 -5.53 18.81
C ARG A 615 12.78 -6.23 19.25
N GLU A 616 12.06 -6.90 18.35
CA GLU A 616 10.83 -7.62 18.67
C GLU A 616 10.95 -9.13 18.45
N SER A 617 10.77 -9.89 19.52
CA SER A 617 10.78 -11.35 19.48
C SER A 617 9.45 -11.90 18.94
N GLY A 618 9.51 -12.73 17.90
CA GLY A 618 8.38 -13.51 17.42
C GLY A 618 8.36 -13.68 15.91
N MET A 619 7.37 -14.43 15.43
CA MET A 619 7.20 -14.78 14.03
C MET A 619 6.46 -13.64 13.29
N CYS A 620 7.07 -13.03 12.27
CA CYS A 620 6.36 -12.11 11.36
C CYS A 620 5.40 -12.86 10.43
N LEU A 621 4.58 -12.14 9.66
CA LEU A 621 3.65 -12.77 8.73
C LEU A 621 4.36 -13.67 7.71
N GLN A 622 5.46 -13.21 7.11
CA GLN A 622 6.22 -14.02 6.16
C GLN A 622 6.72 -15.35 6.77
N ALA A 623 7.23 -15.30 8.00
CA ALA A 623 7.63 -16.48 8.74
C ALA A 623 6.44 -17.41 9.04
N PHE A 624 5.27 -16.84 9.34
CA PHE A 624 4.04 -17.61 9.51
C PHE A 624 3.57 -18.25 8.19
N VAL A 625 3.70 -17.56 7.06
CA VAL A 625 3.38 -18.09 5.73
C VAL A 625 4.26 -19.30 5.42
N GLU A 626 5.57 -19.20 5.66
CA GLU A 626 6.48 -20.33 5.50
C GLU A 626 6.12 -21.50 6.42
N ALA A 627 5.84 -21.24 7.69
CA ALA A 627 5.39 -22.27 8.62
C ALA A 627 4.12 -22.96 8.14
N PHE A 628 3.19 -22.19 7.58
CA PHE A 628 1.95 -22.71 7.02
C PHE A 628 2.19 -23.57 5.78
N PHE A 629 3.16 -23.23 4.92
CA PHE A 629 3.55 -24.06 3.78
C PHE A 629 4.12 -25.40 4.26
N CYS A 630 5.00 -25.39 5.27
CA CYS A 630 5.52 -26.63 5.86
C CYS A 630 4.39 -27.51 6.43
N LEU A 631 3.40 -26.91 7.10
CA LEU A 631 2.23 -27.63 7.63
C LEU A 631 1.37 -28.21 6.50
N ALA A 632 1.16 -27.46 5.42
CA ALA A 632 0.37 -27.87 4.26
C ALA A 632 1.02 -29.05 3.53
N GLN A 633 2.31 -28.95 3.23
CA GLN A 633 3.12 -29.99 2.59
C GLN A 633 3.17 -31.27 3.43
N ARG A 634 3.29 -31.14 4.76
CA ARG A 634 3.27 -32.30 5.66
C ARG A 634 1.94 -33.05 5.61
N ARG A 635 0.83 -32.31 5.49
CA ARG A 635 -0.54 -32.87 5.56
C ARG A 635 -1.07 -33.37 4.21
N TYR A 636 -0.71 -32.73 3.10
CA TYR A 636 -1.31 -32.95 1.79
C TYR A 636 -0.27 -33.30 0.70
N LYS A 637 0.49 -34.38 0.89
CA LYS A 637 1.67 -34.70 0.05
C LYS A 637 1.43 -34.89 -1.46
N SER A 638 0.21 -35.22 -1.88
CA SER A 638 -0.11 -35.57 -3.27
C SER A 638 -0.63 -34.40 -4.12
N LEU A 639 -0.83 -33.23 -3.53
CA LEU A 639 -1.39 -32.05 -4.20
C LEU A 639 -0.27 -31.06 -4.60
N SER A 640 -0.56 -30.15 -5.53
CA SER A 640 0.35 -29.03 -5.79
C SER A 640 0.36 -28.03 -4.63
N LEU A 641 1.43 -27.23 -4.45
CA LEU A 641 1.58 -26.37 -3.26
C LEU A 641 0.35 -25.46 -3.00
N HIS A 642 -0.21 -24.84 -4.05
CA HIS A 642 -1.40 -23.99 -3.87
C HIS A 642 -2.63 -24.76 -3.40
N GLU A 643 -2.85 -25.98 -3.88
CA GLU A 643 -3.95 -26.85 -3.44
C GLU A 643 -3.74 -27.36 -2.01
N GLN A 644 -2.50 -27.66 -1.63
CA GLN A 644 -2.14 -28.01 -0.26
C GLN A 644 -2.48 -26.86 0.69
N VAL A 645 -2.08 -25.64 0.34
CA VAL A 645 -2.30 -24.44 1.14
C VAL A 645 -3.78 -24.10 1.21
N ALA A 646 -4.51 -24.11 0.09
CA ALA A 646 -5.95 -23.89 0.06
C ALA A 646 -6.69 -24.89 0.97
N SER A 647 -6.37 -26.18 0.85
CA SER A 647 -6.96 -27.25 1.67
C SER A 647 -6.66 -27.08 3.16
N LEU A 648 -5.47 -26.59 3.51
CA LEU A 648 -5.13 -26.31 4.90
C LEU A 648 -5.88 -25.09 5.44
N ILE A 649 -6.03 -24.02 4.65
CA ILE A 649 -6.80 -22.83 5.04
C ILE A 649 -8.26 -23.23 5.30
N ASP A 650 -8.90 -23.94 4.35
CA ASP A 650 -10.29 -24.37 4.49
C ASP A 650 -10.48 -25.24 5.74
N PHE A 651 -9.52 -26.14 6.02
CA PHE A 651 -9.51 -26.95 7.24
C PHE A 651 -9.41 -26.10 8.52
N CYS A 652 -8.50 -25.12 8.55
CA CYS A 652 -8.36 -24.21 9.68
C CYS A 652 -9.61 -23.36 9.90
N GLU A 653 -10.15 -22.74 8.86
CA GLU A 653 -11.34 -21.89 8.93
C GLU A 653 -12.57 -22.68 9.41
N TYR A 654 -12.76 -23.91 8.93
CA TYR A 654 -13.83 -24.79 9.39
C TYR A 654 -13.76 -25.06 10.89
N HIS A 655 -12.59 -25.43 11.42
CA HIS A 655 -12.43 -25.70 12.84
C HIS A 655 -12.59 -24.45 13.70
N LEU A 656 -12.18 -23.28 13.20
CA LEU A 656 -12.38 -22.02 13.90
C LEU A 656 -13.85 -21.60 13.93
N ALA A 657 -14.60 -21.80 12.85
CA ALA A 657 -16.03 -21.54 12.80
C ALA A 657 -16.78 -22.38 13.86
N ILE A 658 -16.49 -23.67 13.96
CA ILE A 658 -17.06 -24.55 15.00
C ILE A 658 -16.72 -24.06 16.41
N LEU A 659 -15.49 -23.59 16.64
CA LEU A 659 -15.08 -23.06 17.93
C LEU A 659 -15.83 -21.76 18.28
N ASP A 660 -16.06 -20.89 17.29
CA ASP A 660 -16.81 -19.64 17.47
C ASP A 660 -18.28 -19.92 17.77
N GLU A 661 -18.91 -20.87 17.09
CA GLU A 661 -20.27 -21.34 17.39
C GLU A 661 -20.37 -21.87 18.83
N LYS A 662 -19.44 -22.73 19.26
CA LYS A 662 -19.42 -23.24 20.64
C LYS A 662 -19.27 -22.14 21.68
N ARG A 663 -18.46 -21.11 21.40
CA ARG A 663 -18.30 -19.95 22.29
C ARG A 663 -19.58 -19.12 22.37
N LEU A 664 -20.24 -18.87 21.24
CA LEU A 664 -21.51 -18.15 21.19
C LEU A 664 -22.62 -18.87 21.98
N VAL A 665 -22.74 -20.19 21.83
CA VAL A 665 -23.70 -21.01 22.58
C VAL A 665 -23.40 -21.00 24.08
N CYS A 666 -22.12 -21.12 24.47
CA CYS A 666 -21.72 -21.05 25.87
C CYS A 666 -22.01 -19.66 26.49
N SER A 667 -21.73 -18.58 25.75
CA SER A 667 -22.04 -17.22 26.19
C SER A 667 -23.55 -16.97 26.36
N ARG A 668 -24.39 -17.54 25.48
CA ARG A 668 -25.86 -17.49 25.63
C ARG A 668 -26.32 -18.27 26.86
N GLY A 669 -25.79 -19.47 27.09
CA GLY A 669 -26.09 -20.27 28.30
C GLY A 669 -25.66 -19.60 29.61
N ILE A 670 -24.58 -18.81 29.60
CA ILE A 670 -24.16 -17.99 30.76
C ILE A 670 -25.09 -16.79 30.98
N MET A 671 -25.58 -16.14 29.91
CA MET A 671 -26.59 -15.07 30.04
C MET A 671 -27.95 -15.61 30.52
N GLU A 672 -28.38 -16.79 30.05
CA GLU A 672 -29.60 -17.45 30.54
C GLU A 672 -29.47 -17.89 32.01
N ARG A 673 -28.32 -18.42 32.43
CA ARG A 673 -28.07 -18.73 33.86
C ARG A 673 -27.99 -17.48 34.74
N ARG A 674 -27.53 -16.35 34.21
CA ARG A 674 -27.57 -15.05 34.92
C ARG A 674 -28.98 -14.46 34.98
N ALA A 675 -29.81 -14.67 33.96
CA ALA A 675 -31.22 -14.28 33.97
C ALA A 675 -32.08 -15.15 34.91
N ALA A 676 -31.68 -16.42 35.11
CA ALA A 676 -32.33 -17.34 36.06
C ALA A 676 -31.94 -17.14 37.54
N LEU A 677 -31.02 -16.21 37.83
CA LEU A 677 -30.58 -15.84 39.18
C LEU A 677 -30.96 -14.39 39.49
N VAL A 678 -32.26 -14.12 39.56
CA VAL A 678 -32.79 -12.92 40.24
C VAL A 678 -33.07 -13.31 41.70
N PRO A 679 -32.56 -12.59 42.72
CA PRO A 679 -32.82 -12.92 44.12
C PRO A 679 -34.24 -12.49 44.53
N CYS A 680 -34.98 -13.39 45.18
CA CYS A 680 -36.15 -13.01 45.99
C CYS A 680 -35.72 -11.98 47.05
N GLN A 681 -36.39 -10.83 47.08
CA GLN A 681 -36.38 -9.96 48.25
C GLN A 681 -37.47 -10.38 49.26
N PRO A 682 -37.27 -10.20 50.57
CA PRO A 682 -38.26 -10.54 51.58
C PRO A 682 -39.25 -9.39 51.81
N ASP A 683 -40.48 -9.80 52.14
CA ASP A 683 -41.68 -8.98 52.36
C ASP A 683 -41.60 -7.99 53.53
N GLY A 684 -42.36 -6.90 53.37
CA GLY A 684 -42.72 -5.91 54.40
C GLY A 684 -44.04 -5.21 54.08
N LEU A 685 -45.15 -5.85 54.47
CA LEU A 685 -46.57 -5.47 54.56
C LEU A 685 -47.00 -3.98 54.46
N HIS A 686 -48.04 -3.68 53.67
CA HIS A 686 -49.43 -3.39 54.15
C HIS A 686 -50.47 -3.02 53.05
N LEU A 687 -51.65 -3.68 53.11
CA LEU A 687 -53.05 -3.23 52.82
C LEU A 687 -53.40 -2.77 51.36
N THR A 688 -54.46 -3.17 50.65
CA THR A 688 -55.82 -3.72 50.97
C THR A 688 -56.52 -4.27 49.70
N ALA A 689 -57.33 -5.33 49.90
CA ALA A 689 -58.69 -5.62 49.39
C ALA A 689 -59.01 -6.19 47.98
N ALA A 690 -59.96 -7.15 48.04
CA ALA A 690 -60.87 -7.74 47.02
C ALA A 690 -60.31 -8.78 46.03
N THR A 691 -60.94 -9.91 45.65
CA THR A 691 -61.91 -10.91 46.18
C THR A 691 -62.12 -11.94 45.04
N HIS A 692 -62.42 -13.21 45.39
CA HIS A 692 -63.02 -14.29 44.56
C HIS A 692 -62.16 -15.15 43.58
N ALA A 693 -61.63 -16.27 44.11
CA ALA A 693 -61.88 -17.71 43.80
C ALA A 693 -62.51 -18.20 42.45
N PRO A 694 -62.40 -19.50 42.05
CA PRO A 694 -61.52 -20.59 42.57
C PRO A 694 -61.05 -21.69 41.55
N LEU A 695 -60.27 -22.65 42.07
CA LEU A 695 -60.25 -24.12 41.85
C LEU A 695 -58.98 -24.83 41.28
N LEU A 696 -58.42 -25.62 42.23
CA LEU A 696 -57.51 -26.77 42.23
C LEU A 696 -57.60 -27.80 41.07
N ASN A 697 -56.45 -28.45 40.75
CA ASN A 697 -56.26 -29.87 41.10
C ASN A 697 -54.78 -30.39 41.10
N ARG A 698 -54.58 -31.41 41.95
CA ARG A 698 -53.38 -32.12 42.46
C ARG A 698 -52.72 -33.12 41.50
N MET A 699 -51.39 -33.32 41.56
CA MET A 699 -50.58 -34.47 42.10
C MET A 699 -50.83 -35.85 41.40
N THR A 700 -49.91 -36.82 41.20
CA THR A 700 -48.65 -37.25 41.87
C THR A 700 -47.97 -38.43 41.12
N ALA A 701 -46.67 -38.67 41.38
CA ALA A 701 -45.96 -39.98 41.57
C ALA A 701 -45.69 -40.92 40.36
N ALA A 702 -44.65 -41.77 40.27
CA ALA A 702 -43.43 -42.10 41.06
C ALA A 702 -42.56 -43.18 40.33
N ASN A 703 -41.37 -43.46 40.88
CA ASN A 703 -40.57 -44.72 40.86
C ASN A 703 -39.76 -45.12 39.60
N LYS A 704 -38.65 -45.88 39.64
CA LYS A 704 -37.51 -46.16 40.56
C LYS A 704 -36.58 -47.13 39.77
N PHE A 705 -35.28 -47.11 40.05
CA PHE A 705 -34.20 -48.05 39.61
C PHE A 705 -34.51 -49.53 39.95
N THR A 706 -33.91 -50.60 39.39
CA THR A 706 -32.49 -51.03 39.14
C THR A 706 -32.49 -52.32 38.28
N ASP A 707 -31.44 -52.66 37.50
CA ASP A 707 -30.49 -53.76 37.81
C ASP A 707 -29.41 -54.08 36.73
N TYR A 708 -28.31 -54.65 37.20
CA TYR A 708 -27.02 -54.98 36.54
C TYR A 708 -26.91 -56.46 36.08
N ARG A 709 -26.18 -56.77 34.99
CA ARG A 709 -24.93 -57.61 34.95
C ARG A 709 -24.54 -58.22 33.56
N ASN A 710 -23.20 -58.23 33.37
CA ASN A 710 -22.31 -59.27 32.79
C ASN A 710 -22.00 -59.38 31.27
N HIS A 711 -20.72 -59.08 30.97
CA HIS A 711 -19.68 -59.88 30.28
C HIS A 711 -20.03 -60.84 29.12
N ARG A 712 -19.35 -60.68 27.96
CA ARG A 712 -18.14 -61.46 27.57
C ARG A 712 -17.67 -61.14 26.13
N SER A 713 -16.33 -61.21 25.99
CA SER A 713 -15.49 -61.34 24.78
C SER A 713 -15.15 -60.07 24.01
#